data_AF-A0A7X2N239-F1
#
_entry.id   AF-A0A7X2N239-F1
#
_cell.length_a   1.000
_cell.length_b   1.000
_cell.length_c   1.000
_cell.angle_alpha   90.00
_cell.angle_beta   90.00
_cell.angle_gamma   90.00
#
_symmetry.space_group_name_H-M   'P 1'
#
loop_
_entity.id
_entity.type
_entity.pdbx_description
1 polymer ?
#
loop_
_entity_poly.entity_id
_entity_poly.type
_entity_poly.pdbx_seq_one_letter_code
_entity_poly.pdbx_strand_id
1 'polypeptide(L)'
;MKATWKRVIALILVLVMAQVQGISVRAEANKSNQNTSSVITETYINPLYADEIRESDLASPDEASAIATYANEEYTDSVEEAGAKIREGMKQREESIVIYFQAPEYSKELLVEIANQALVHTGNPTEGDYLRWQYGSWTSSTSYYTKDSTDYMTITYTYTYYTTSEQEAAVDEKVDEVLTDLDVTNKNDYQKIRATYDYICEHTVYDYDNLEDDEYKLKYTAYAALIDGKAVCQGYALLFYRLALELGVDSRLISGTGNGGAHGWNITELNDVYYNLDTTWDAGESEYSYFLKCDANFKGHERDEEYATEEFYASYPMAEEDYVIPEICEPGQHQYEASFEWTEITDEKGNGTGQYSATATLTCTVCGDEVGNLEAEVAYDEENSIPATCEQAGQDSYIATVTYEEKTYTGEKEVEIPVADHTWEEEYTVDKEATCEEAGSESIHCSVCGAIQEESVQKIPATGHNFGEWVITKEPTEQEEGLQERACQNQGCSKKETETIPKLATVSVQYRTHVQTYSWEEEWRSDGDLSGTEGQAKRLEAIQIQLKDQKYTGDIVYKTHVQTYGWQSEVKNGTTSGTEGKAKRLEAIKIYLTGEMAEKYDVYYCVHAQTYGWLGWAKNGEYAGTAGLSKRLEGIKIVLVEKGGKEPQQEGNTDAAYVTANSASGEKSTNYVTYRTHVQTIGWQDWKYDGVMSGTEGQSKRLEGIEIQLADNLNTDEKYEGDIEYQTHIQGYGWEEDWKGTWAKNGALSGTESQSRRLEAICIRLTGEMEAHFDVYYRVHAQTFGWLGWAKNGAEAGTAGYGKRLEGIEIVLVEKNGKAPGDTANAFKEK
;
A
#
# COMPACT_ATOMS: atom_id res chain seq x y z
N MET A 1 -15.81 34.96 27.69
CA MET A 1 -16.77 34.80 26.56
C MET A 1 -16.01 35.23 25.31
N LYS A 2 -15.19 34.32 24.74
CA LYS A 2 -15.38 33.57 23.46
C LYS A 2 -15.44 34.54 22.24
N ALA A 3 -14.37 34.79 21.47
CA ALA A 3 -13.62 33.98 20.48
C ALA A 3 -14.20 34.02 19.04
N THR A 4 -13.32 34.36 18.06
CA THR A 4 -13.31 34.02 16.59
C THR A 4 -14.44 34.61 15.68
N TRP A 5 -14.31 34.93 14.38
CA TRP A 5 -13.33 34.66 13.29
C TRP A 5 -13.59 35.56 12.05
N LYS A 6 -12.56 35.66 11.19
CA LYS A 6 -12.39 35.98 9.74
C LYS A 6 -13.50 36.67 8.91
N ARG A 7 -13.07 37.66 8.10
CA ARG A 7 -13.62 38.04 6.77
C ARG A 7 -12.50 38.53 5.87
N VAL A 8 -12.52 38.11 4.61
CA VAL A 8 -12.23 38.83 3.34
C VAL A 8 -11.67 37.80 2.35
N ILE A 9 -12.51 37.35 1.41
CA ILE A 9 -12.19 37.21 -0.03
C ILE A 9 -13.53 37.38 -0.77
N ALA A 10 -13.58 38.34 -1.69
CA ALA A 10 -14.70 38.55 -2.59
C ALA A 10 -14.18 39.12 -3.93
N LEU A 11 -14.66 38.51 -5.02
CA LEU A 11 -14.87 39.07 -6.37
C LEU A 11 -13.65 39.45 -7.21
N ILE A 12 -13.42 38.72 -8.31
CA ILE A 12 -13.52 39.25 -9.68
C ILE A 12 -14.18 38.20 -10.58
N LEU A 13 -15.33 38.55 -11.17
CA LEU A 13 -16.11 37.76 -12.12
C LEU A 13 -16.85 38.79 -13.00
N VAL A 14 -16.44 39.02 -14.25
CA VAL A 14 -17.17 39.80 -15.26
C VAL A 14 -16.87 39.32 -16.70
N LEU A 15 -17.88 38.65 -17.27
CA LEU A 15 -18.46 38.74 -18.64
C LEU A 15 -17.65 38.42 -19.91
N VAL A 16 -18.06 37.34 -20.58
CA VAL A 16 -18.65 37.40 -21.95
C VAL A 16 -19.90 36.50 -22.01
N MET A 17 -21.05 37.07 -22.40
CA MET A 17 -22.30 36.34 -22.66
C MET A 17 -22.40 35.98 -24.15
N ALA A 18 -22.74 34.73 -24.44
CA ALA A 18 -23.49 34.35 -25.65
C ALA A 18 -24.69 33.48 -25.25
N GLN A 19 -25.89 33.89 -25.68
CA GLN A 19 -27.15 33.22 -25.35
C GLN A 19 -27.34 31.92 -26.15
N VAL A 20 -27.61 30.81 -25.47
CA VAL A 20 -28.39 29.70 -26.04
C VAL A 20 -29.45 29.27 -25.01
N GLN A 21 -30.72 29.36 -25.40
CA GLN A 21 -31.86 28.94 -24.58
C GLN A 21 -31.97 27.41 -24.56
N GLY A 22 -31.90 26.81 -23.38
CA GLY A 22 -32.26 25.40 -23.14
C GLY A 22 -33.05 25.29 -21.84
N ILE A 23 -34.34 24.97 -21.96
CA ILE A 23 -35.29 24.82 -20.85
C ILE A 23 -34.90 23.63 -19.98
N SER A 24 -34.87 23.79 -18.65
CA SER A 24 -35.17 22.67 -17.76
C SER A 24 -36.07 23.11 -16.59
N VAL A 25 -37.16 22.38 -16.43
CA VAL A 25 -38.20 22.57 -15.43
C VAL A 25 -37.71 21.96 -14.12
N ARG A 26 -37.58 22.76 -13.05
CA ARG A 26 -37.45 22.24 -11.68
C ARG A 26 -38.80 21.69 -11.22
N ALA A 27 -38.88 20.38 -11.04
CA ALA A 27 -39.88 19.76 -10.17
C ALA A 27 -39.20 19.39 -8.85
N GLU A 28 -39.64 20.00 -7.76
CA GLU A 28 -39.30 19.56 -6.40
C GLU A 28 -39.90 18.17 -6.15
N ALA A 29 -39.04 17.16 -5.95
CA ALA A 29 -39.45 15.86 -5.41
C ALA A 29 -38.32 15.22 -4.60
N ASN A 30 -38.61 14.94 -3.33
CA ASN A 30 -38.02 13.98 -2.39
C ASN A 30 -36.57 13.50 -2.59
N LYS A 31 -35.71 13.79 -1.59
CA LYS A 31 -34.41 13.16 -1.35
C LYS A 31 -34.58 11.64 -1.15
N SER A 32 -34.34 10.86 -2.20
CA SER A 32 -34.06 9.43 -2.16
C SER A 32 -32.87 9.16 -3.08
N ASN A 33 -31.86 8.40 -2.63
CA ASN A 33 -30.67 7.97 -3.39
C ASN A 33 -30.91 7.89 -4.91
N GLN A 34 -30.54 8.94 -5.64
CA GLN A 34 -30.51 8.94 -7.09
C GLN A 34 -29.06 9.06 -7.54
N ASN A 35 -28.53 7.98 -8.12
CA ASN A 35 -27.33 8.05 -8.95
C ASN A 35 -27.73 8.78 -10.24
N THR A 36 -27.53 10.09 -10.28
CA THR A 36 -27.67 10.89 -11.50
C THR A 36 -26.37 10.82 -12.29
N SER A 37 -26.33 9.97 -13.31
CA SER A 37 -25.27 10.00 -14.33
C SER A 37 -25.64 11.04 -15.37
N SER A 38 -24.97 12.19 -15.35
CA SER A 38 -25.07 13.22 -16.39
C SER A 38 -23.69 13.48 -16.97
N VAL A 39 -23.46 13.06 -18.20
CA VAL A 39 -22.27 13.45 -18.95
C VAL A 39 -22.44 14.94 -19.29
N ILE A 40 -21.63 15.78 -18.66
CA ILE A 40 -21.54 17.20 -18.98
C ILE A 40 -20.22 17.40 -19.72
N THR A 41 -20.33 17.71 -21.01
CA THR A 41 -19.19 18.05 -21.85
C THR A 41 -18.95 19.54 -21.78
N GLU A 42 -17.80 19.95 -21.26
CA GLU A 42 -17.28 21.32 -21.41
C GLU A 42 -16.18 21.31 -22.46
N THR A 43 -16.07 22.40 -23.19
CA THR A 43 -15.06 22.62 -24.22
C THR A 43 -14.29 23.87 -23.86
N TYR A 44 -12.96 23.78 -23.79
CA TYR A 44 -12.07 24.93 -23.71
C TYR A 44 -11.25 25.02 -25.00
N ILE A 45 -11.28 26.18 -25.65
CA ILE A 45 -10.46 26.51 -26.82
C ILE A 45 -9.53 27.65 -26.41
N ASN A 46 -8.24 27.54 -26.72
CA ASN A 46 -7.27 28.59 -26.42
C ASN A 46 -7.74 29.95 -27.00
N PRO A 47 -7.81 31.03 -26.20
CA PRO A 47 -8.30 32.33 -26.63
C PRO A 47 -7.62 32.93 -27.87
N LEU A 48 -6.34 32.62 -28.12
CA LEU A 48 -5.60 33.09 -29.30
C LEU A 48 -6.16 32.50 -30.61
N TYR A 49 -6.84 31.35 -30.53
CA TYR A 49 -7.35 30.58 -31.67
C TYR A 49 -8.85 30.30 -31.58
N ALA A 50 -9.58 31.09 -30.77
CA ALA A 50 -11.04 30.95 -30.66
C ALA A 50 -11.75 31.08 -32.03
N ASP A 51 -11.10 31.72 -33.00
CA ASP A 51 -11.57 31.87 -34.38
C ASP A 51 -10.97 30.85 -35.37
N GLU A 52 -9.93 30.08 -34.99
CA GLU A 52 -9.17 29.14 -35.86
C GLU A 52 -9.36 27.64 -35.51
N ILE A 53 -9.95 27.33 -34.35
CA ILE A 53 -10.30 25.97 -33.94
C ILE A 53 -11.83 25.90 -33.86
N ARG A 54 -12.45 25.08 -34.71
CA ARG A 54 -13.91 24.89 -34.66
C ARG A 54 -14.25 23.87 -33.59
N GLU A 55 -15.40 24.05 -32.95
CA GLU A 55 -15.94 23.08 -31.98
C GLU A 55 -16.07 21.65 -32.56
N SER A 56 -16.10 21.51 -33.89
CA SER A 56 -16.11 20.24 -34.63
C SER A 56 -14.76 19.53 -34.73
N ASP A 57 -13.65 20.24 -34.49
CA ASP A 57 -12.28 19.73 -34.66
C ASP A 57 -11.78 19.09 -33.35
N LEU A 58 -12.61 19.14 -32.31
CA LEU A 58 -12.34 18.63 -30.98
C LEU A 58 -12.66 17.13 -30.93
N ALA A 59 -11.81 16.36 -30.26
CA ALA A 59 -12.14 14.97 -29.94
C ALA A 59 -13.43 14.93 -29.13
N SER A 60 -14.50 14.38 -29.72
CA SER A 60 -15.74 14.13 -29.00
C SER A 60 -15.45 13.09 -27.91
N PRO A 61 -15.91 13.29 -26.66
CA PRO A 61 -15.77 12.26 -25.65
C PRO A 61 -16.43 10.99 -26.17
N ASP A 62 -15.69 9.87 -26.13
CA ASP A 62 -16.24 8.58 -26.50
C ASP A 62 -17.34 8.25 -25.48
N GLU A 63 -18.61 8.18 -25.93
CA GLU A 63 -19.77 7.86 -25.07
C GLU A 63 -19.58 6.52 -24.33
N ALA A 64 -18.65 5.67 -24.79
CA ALA A 64 -18.29 4.40 -24.19
C ALA A 64 -17.35 4.48 -22.96
N SER A 65 -16.72 5.63 -22.68
CA SER A 65 -15.82 5.77 -21.52
C SER A 65 -16.56 6.01 -20.20
N ALA A 66 -17.83 6.44 -20.26
CA ALA A 66 -18.67 6.68 -19.10
C ALA A 66 -19.38 5.38 -18.67
N ILE A 67 -18.67 4.49 -17.99
CA ILE A 67 -19.14 3.66 -16.84
C ILE A 67 -17.88 2.91 -16.37
N ALA A 68 -17.08 3.55 -15.52
CA ALA A 68 -16.13 2.85 -14.66
C ALA A 68 -16.70 2.81 -13.24
N THR A 69 -16.75 1.60 -12.72
CA THR A 69 -17.44 1.20 -11.49
C THR A 69 -16.70 1.75 -10.27
N TYR A 70 -17.43 2.14 -9.22
CA TYR A 70 -16.91 2.60 -7.93
C TYR A 70 -15.91 1.59 -7.34
N ALA A 71 -14.63 1.75 -7.66
CA ALA A 71 -13.50 1.08 -7.04
C ALA A 71 -12.94 1.97 -5.92
N ASN A 72 -12.25 1.36 -4.94
CA ASN A 72 -11.69 1.97 -3.73
C ASN A 72 -10.58 3.02 -4.02
N GLU A 73 -10.87 4.11 -4.72
CA GLU A 73 -9.90 5.17 -5.04
C GLU A 73 -9.98 6.34 -4.05
N GLU A 74 -8.84 6.98 -3.76
CA GLU A 74 -8.75 8.16 -2.89
C GLU A 74 -9.15 9.44 -3.64
N TYR A 75 -10.23 10.08 -3.20
CA TYR A 75 -10.70 11.37 -3.72
C TYR A 75 -9.92 12.52 -3.08
N THR A 76 -9.43 13.47 -3.88
CA THR A 76 -8.85 14.74 -3.38
C THR A 76 -9.89 15.85 -3.33
N ASP A 77 -9.74 16.79 -2.41
CA ASP A 77 -10.48 18.06 -2.37
C ASP A 77 -9.59 19.28 -2.69
N SER A 78 -8.33 19.05 -3.09
CA SER A 78 -7.38 20.09 -3.48
C SER A 78 -7.30 20.25 -5.00
N VAL A 79 -7.62 21.46 -5.45
CA VAL A 79 -7.46 21.88 -6.85
C VAL A 79 -6.01 21.79 -7.28
N GLU A 80 -5.07 22.11 -6.39
CA GLU A 80 -3.63 22.01 -6.63
C GLU A 80 -3.17 20.58 -6.89
N GLU A 81 -3.60 19.62 -6.08
CA GLU A 81 -3.28 18.21 -6.27
C GLU A 81 -3.91 17.64 -7.54
N ALA A 82 -5.16 18.02 -7.83
CA ALA A 82 -5.84 17.62 -9.05
C ALA A 82 -5.16 18.19 -10.31
N GLY A 83 -4.81 19.47 -10.29
CA GLY A 83 -4.08 20.14 -11.37
C GLY A 83 -2.69 19.55 -11.59
N ALA A 84 -1.97 19.17 -10.53
CA ALA A 84 -0.68 18.49 -10.64
C ALA A 84 -0.80 17.14 -11.35
N LYS A 85 -1.84 16.35 -11.07
CA LYS A 85 -2.10 15.09 -11.78
C LYS A 85 -2.37 15.32 -13.27
N ILE A 86 -3.16 16.34 -13.60
CA ILE A 86 -3.37 16.73 -15.00
C ILE A 86 -2.06 17.12 -15.66
N ARG A 87 -1.23 17.93 -15.00
CA ARG A 87 0.06 18.36 -15.52
C ARG A 87 0.98 17.19 -15.88
N GLU A 88 1.07 16.19 -15.01
CA GLU A 88 1.89 15.00 -15.26
C GLU A 88 1.37 14.16 -16.44
N GLY A 89 0.05 14.02 -16.58
CA GLY A 89 -0.54 13.39 -17.77
C GLY A 89 -0.28 14.20 -19.05
N MET A 90 -0.37 15.53 -18.99
CA MET A 90 -0.08 16.41 -20.13
C MET A 90 1.37 16.33 -20.58
N LYS A 91 2.34 16.26 -19.66
CA LYS A 91 3.77 16.07 -19.97
C LYS A 91 4.01 14.77 -20.74
N GLN A 92 3.27 13.72 -20.41
CA GLN A 92 3.34 12.44 -21.11
C GLN A 92 2.48 12.38 -22.39
N ARG A 93 1.76 13.47 -22.72
CA ARG A 93 0.78 13.54 -23.81
C ARG A 93 -0.31 12.47 -23.70
N GLU A 94 -0.74 12.17 -22.47
CA GLU A 94 -1.89 11.28 -22.23
C GLU A 94 -3.17 11.90 -22.80
N GLU A 95 -3.82 11.20 -23.73
CA GLU A 95 -5.06 11.67 -24.36
C GLU A 95 -6.22 11.78 -23.37
N SER A 96 -6.25 10.95 -22.32
CA SER A 96 -7.34 10.93 -21.33
C SER A 96 -6.80 10.80 -19.90
N ILE A 97 -7.11 11.78 -19.07
CA ILE A 97 -6.63 11.90 -17.69
C ILE A 97 -7.82 11.85 -16.73
N VAL A 98 -7.79 10.91 -15.78
CA VAL A 98 -8.88 10.69 -14.82
C VAL A 98 -8.55 11.30 -13.46
N ILE A 99 -9.46 12.13 -12.97
CA ILE A 99 -9.37 12.82 -11.68
C ILE A 99 -10.53 12.38 -10.78
N TYR A 100 -10.19 11.90 -9.59
CA TYR A 100 -11.14 11.62 -8.52
C TYR A 100 -11.17 12.81 -7.55
N PHE A 101 -12.23 13.61 -7.62
CA PHE A 101 -12.35 14.87 -6.88
C PHE A 101 -13.60 14.89 -6.01
N GLN A 102 -13.53 15.49 -4.82
CA GLN A 102 -14.70 15.72 -3.97
C GLN A 102 -14.89 17.21 -3.67
N ALA A 103 -16.13 17.69 -3.76
CA ALA A 103 -16.46 19.09 -3.52
C ALA A 103 -17.84 19.22 -2.86
N PRO A 104 -18.14 20.34 -2.18
CA PRO A 104 -19.49 20.59 -1.64
C PRO A 104 -20.59 20.62 -2.72
N GLU A 105 -20.24 21.05 -3.93
CA GLU A 105 -21.16 21.11 -5.08
C GLU A 105 -20.36 21.03 -6.38
N TYR A 106 -20.84 20.22 -7.33
CA TYR A 106 -20.35 20.25 -8.72
C TYR A 106 -20.62 21.62 -9.38
N SER A 107 -19.61 22.17 -10.05
CA SER A 107 -19.77 23.33 -10.95
C SER A 107 -18.87 23.20 -12.18
N LYS A 108 -19.25 23.88 -13.27
CA LYS A 108 -18.43 23.93 -14.48
C LYS A 108 -17.14 24.71 -14.22
N GLU A 109 -17.25 25.77 -13.42
CA GLU A 109 -16.15 26.64 -13.02
C GLU A 109 -15.05 25.86 -12.30
N LEU A 110 -15.42 24.89 -11.46
CA LEU A 110 -14.47 24.02 -10.76
C LEU A 110 -13.64 23.16 -11.74
N LEU A 111 -14.27 22.62 -12.80
CA LEU A 111 -13.56 21.82 -13.79
C LEU A 111 -12.49 22.64 -14.53
N VAL A 112 -12.83 23.89 -14.85
CA VAL A 112 -11.91 24.85 -15.48
C VAL A 112 -10.81 25.27 -14.52
N GLU A 113 -11.14 25.50 -13.24
CA GLU A 113 -10.17 25.84 -12.20
C GLU A 113 -9.12 24.73 -12.02
N ILE A 114 -9.56 23.47 -11.95
CA ILE A 114 -8.68 22.30 -11.87
C ILE A 114 -7.78 22.19 -13.10
N ALA A 115 -8.33 22.35 -14.30
CA ALA A 115 -7.54 22.28 -15.54
C ALA A 115 -6.51 23.43 -15.63
N ASN A 116 -6.90 24.66 -15.26
CA ASN A 116 -5.99 25.82 -15.26
C ASN A 116 -4.84 25.68 -14.28
N GLN A 117 -5.06 24.98 -13.16
CA GLN A 117 -4.02 24.73 -12.18
C GLN A 117 -2.86 23.85 -12.72
N ALA A 118 -3.12 23.05 -13.75
CA ALA A 118 -2.08 22.30 -14.46
C ALA A 118 -1.12 23.24 -15.22
N LEU A 119 -1.56 24.43 -15.60
CA LEU A 119 -0.87 25.36 -16.51
C LEU A 119 -0.13 26.50 -15.79
N VAL A 120 -0.12 26.48 -14.45
CA VAL A 120 0.61 27.47 -13.64
C VAL A 120 2.11 27.41 -13.95
N HIS A 121 2.74 28.57 -14.11
CA HIS A 121 4.19 28.70 -14.27
C HIS A 121 4.93 28.20 -13.04
N THR A 122 5.84 27.24 -13.22
CA THR A 122 6.59 26.61 -12.12
C THR A 122 8.10 26.86 -12.19
N GLY A 123 8.58 27.51 -13.25
CA GLY A 123 10.01 27.57 -13.57
C GLY A 123 10.58 26.25 -14.11
N ASN A 124 9.74 25.23 -14.35
CA ASN A 124 10.17 24.02 -15.04
C ASN A 124 10.03 24.19 -16.56
N PRO A 125 11.07 23.88 -17.36
CA PRO A 125 11.06 24.06 -18.81
C PRO A 125 10.00 23.23 -19.55
N THR A 126 9.46 22.15 -18.95
CA THR A 126 8.40 21.28 -19.54
C THR A 126 6.99 21.65 -19.07
N GLU A 127 6.83 22.64 -18.19
CA GLU A 127 5.57 22.97 -17.53
C GLU A 127 5.12 24.41 -17.83
N GLY A 128 4.02 24.85 -17.19
CA GLY A 128 3.56 26.22 -17.28
C GLY A 128 3.17 26.59 -18.70
N ASP A 129 3.78 27.66 -19.22
CA ASP A 129 3.49 28.17 -20.56
C ASP A 129 3.82 27.14 -21.65
N TYR A 130 4.81 26.28 -21.43
CA TYR A 130 5.16 25.22 -22.39
C TYR A 130 4.00 24.23 -22.61
N LEU A 131 3.23 23.92 -21.58
CA LEU A 131 2.03 23.09 -21.71
C LEU A 131 0.83 23.93 -22.16
N ARG A 132 0.68 25.15 -21.62
CA ARG A 132 -0.45 26.05 -21.91
C ARG A 132 -0.68 26.28 -23.39
N TRP A 133 0.40 26.35 -24.16
CA TRP A 133 0.35 26.67 -25.58
C TRP A 133 0.45 25.46 -26.51
N GLN A 134 0.67 24.25 -25.99
CA GLN A 134 0.87 23.04 -26.83
C GLN A 134 -0.32 22.07 -26.87
N TYR A 135 -1.50 22.53 -26.48
CA TYR A 135 -2.75 21.84 -26.72
C TYR A 135 -3.78 22.80 -27.34
N GLY A 136 -4.67 22.26 -28.17
CA GLY A 136 -5.74 23.04 -28.79
C GLY A 136 -6.98 23.12 -27.92
N SER A 137 -7.32 22.02 -27.27
CA SER A 137 -8.53 21.92 -26.46
C SER A 137 -8.52 20.77 -25.48
N TRP A 138 -9.47 20.79 -24.55
CA TRP A 138 -9.88 19.61 -23.81
C TRP A 138 -11.41 19.51 -23.75
N THR A 139 -11.91 18.29 -23.65
CA THR A 139 -13.28 17.98 -23.23
C THR A 139 -13.27 17.26 -21.89
N SER A 140 -14.36 17.36 -21.12
CA SER A 140 -14.50 16.60 -19.87
C SER A 140 -15.74 15.72 -19.88
N SER A 141 -15.68 14.56 -19.23
CA SER A 141 -16.87 13.81 -18.80
C SER A 141 -16.84 13.62 -17.30
N THR A 142 -17.94 13.92 -16.62
CA THR A 142 -18.04 13.81 -15.16
C THR A 142 -19.14 12.86 -14.76
N SER A 143 -18.84 11.91 -13.89
CA SER A 143 -19.85 11.13 -13.16
C SER A 143 -19.71 11.42 -11.67
N TYR A 144 -20.83 11.56 -10.96
CA TYR A 144 -20.78 11.87 -9.53
C TYR A 144 -21.91 11.24 -8.73
N TYR A 145 -21.68 11.12 -7.43
CA TYR A 145 -22.71 10.79 -6.45
C TYR A 145 -22.57 11.71 -5.23
N THR A 146 -23.70 12.03 -4.61
CA THR A 146 -23.72 12.88 -3.42
C THR A 146 -23.86 12.04 -2.16
N LYS A 147 -22.99 12.25 -1.19
CA LYS A 147 -23.07 11.68 0.16
C LYS A 147 -22.79 12.77 1.18
N ASP A 148 -23.64 12.88 2.20
CA ASP A 148 -23.47 13.82 3.31
C ASP A 148 -23.25 15.30 2.89
N SER A 149 -23.90 15.74 1.80
CA SER A 149 -23.74 17.08 1.20
C SER A 149 -22.36 17.34 0.57
N THR A 150 -21.67 16.28 0.15
CA THR A 150 -20.45 16.33 -0.67
C THR A 150 -20.68 15.52 -1.95
N ASP A 151 -20.32 16.10 -3.09
CA ASP A 151 -20.30 15.44 -4.39
C ASP A 151 -18.93 14.77 -4.59
N TYR A 152 -18.95 13.48 -4.89
CA TYR A 152 -17.78 12.67 -5.20
C TYR A 152 -17.78 12.41 -6.71
N MET A 153 -16.82 13.01 -7.40
CA MET A 153 -16.77 13.13 -8.85
C MET A 153 -15.62 12.29 -9.41
N THR A 154 -15.90 11.57 -10.48
CA THR A 154 -14.89 11.02 -11.40
C THR A 154 -14.95 11.86 -12.66
N ILE A 155 -13.90 12.64 -12.89
CA ILE A 155 -13.77 13.59 -14.00
C ILE A 155 -12.72 13.03 -14.95
N THR A 156 -13.10 12.75 -16.18
CA THR A 156 -12.14 12.37 -17.24
C THR A 156 -11.95 13.56 -18.17
N TYR A 157 -10.75 14.13 -18.20
CA TYR A 157 -10.34 15.14 -19.17
C TYR A 157 -9.75 14.46 -20.40
N THR A 158 -10.20 14.82 -21.59
CA THR A 158 -9.65 14.34 -22.86
C THR A 158 -9.02 15.51 -23.60
N TYR A 159 -7.70 15.49 -23.76
CA TYR A 159 -6.92 16.58 -24.35
C TYR A 159 -6.59 16.32 -25.82
N THR A 160 -6.61 17.38 -26.62
CA THR A 160 -6.12 17.39 -28.01
C THR A 160 -4.80 18.15 -28.05
N TYR A 161 -3.68 17.44 -28.12
CA TYR A 161 -2.34 18.04 -28.22
C TYR A 161 -1.95 18.36 -29.66
N TYR A 162 -1.02 19.29 -29.83
CA TYR A 162 -0.40 19.58 -31.13
C TYR A 162 0.78 18.67 -31.45
N THR A 163 1.35 18.02 -30.43
CA THR A 163 2.49 17.10 -30.53
C THR A 163 2.16 15.74 -29.93
N THR A 164 2.87 14.71 -30.39
CA THR A 164 2.87 13.38 -29.76
C THR A 164 3.95 13.27 -28.68
N SER A 165 3.88 12.23 -27.86
CA SER A 165 4.90 11.92 -26.85
C SER A 165 6.28 11.70 -27.48
N GLU A 166 6.35 11.04 -28.64
CA GLU A 166 7.60 10.81 -29.37
C GLU A 166 8.20 12.11 -29.92
N GLN A 167 7.36 13.06 -30.34
CA GLN A 167 7.83 14.37 -30.78
C GLN A 167 8.43 15.16 -29.62
N GLU A 168 7.82 15.15 -28.43
CA GLU A 168 8.41 15.80 -27.25
C GLU A 168 9.73 15.14 -26.82
N ALA A 169 9.84 13.82 -26.87
CA ALA A 169 11.09 13.14 -26.60
C ALA A 169 12.21 13.55 -27.58
N ALA A 170 11.88 13.79 -28.85
CA ALA A 170 12.82 14.32 -29.83
C ALA A 170 13.20 15.78 -29.56
N VAL A 171 12.28 16.59 -29.02
CA VAL A 171 12.61 17.95 -28.55
C VAL A 171 13.60 17.87 -27.40
N ASP A 172 13.38 17.00 -26.42
CA ASP A 172 14.29 16.86 -25.27
C ASP A 172 15.71 16.50 -25.71
N GLU A 173 15.87 15.48 -26.57
CA GLU A 173 17.18 15.10 -27.11
C GLU A 173 17.85 16.25 -27.87
N LYS A 174 17.07 16.98 -28.69
CA LYS A 174 17.63 18.08 -29.48
C LYS A 174 17.96 19.31 -28.63
N VAL A 175 17.21 19.58 -27.57
CA VAL A 175 17.53 20.64 -26.60
C VAL A 175 18.87 20.36 -25.96
N ASP A 176 19.12 19.13 -25.49
CA ASP A 176 20.41 18.74 -24.89
C ASP A 176 21.59 18.94 -25.86
N GLU A 177 21.42 18.57 -27.14
CA GLU A 177 22.42 18.82 -28.18
C GLU A 177 22.70 20.31 -28.37
N VAL A 178 21.65 21.13 -28.51
CA VAL A 178 21.79 22.57 -28.71
C VAL A 178 22.47 23.23 -27.52
N LEU A 179 22.07 22.91 -26.30
CA LEU A 179 22.68 23.50 -25.10
C LEU A 179 24.15 23.12 -24.96
N THR A 180 24.53 21.92 -25.39
CA THR A 180 25.93 21.48 -25.44
C THR A 180 26.72 22.30 -26.47
N ASP A 181 26.17 22.49 -27.67
CA ASP A 181 26.83 23.24 -28.75
C ASP A 181 26.96 24.75 -28.44
N LEU A 182 25.99 25.32 -27.71
CA LEU A 182 26.03 26.73 -27.31
C LEU A 182 27.14 27.04 -26.28
N ASP A 183 27.58 26.04 -25.50
CA ASP A 183 28.63 26.13 -24.47
C ASP A 183 28.49 27.39 -23.58
N VAL A 184 27.30 27.56 -22.98
CA VAL A 184 26.94 28.75 -22.20
C VAL A 184 26.77 28.51 -20.70
N THR A 185 27.09 27.31 -20.19
CA THR A 185 26.88 26.95 -18.78
C THR A 185 27.63 27.86 -17.80
N ASN A 186 28.84 28.33 -18.17
CA ASN A 186 29.65 29.24 -17.35
C ASN A 186 29.51 30.72 -17.73
N LYS A 187 28.55 31.05 -18.60
CA LYS A 187 28.30 32.42 -19.05
C LYS A 187 27.30 33.13 -18.13
N ASN A 188 27.30 34.46 -18.15
CA ASN A 188 26.30 35.24 -17.41
C ASN A 188 24.93 35.19 -18.10
N ASP A 189 23.87 35.63 -17.41
CA ASP A 189 22.50 35.50 -17.91
C ASP A 189 22.27 36.26 -19.24
N TYR A 190 22.90 37.43 -19.41
CA TYR A 190 22.86 38.14 -20.69
C TYR A 190 23.43 37.29 -21.84
N GLN A 191 24.59 36.68 -21.62
CA GLN A 191 25.25 35.84 -22.63
C GLN A 191 24.45 34.57 -22.94
N LYS A 192 23.79 33.98 -21.94
CA LYS A 192 22.86 32.84 -22.13
C LYS A 192 21.65 33.25 -22.97
N ILE A 193 20.99 34.34 -22.59
CA ILE A 193 19.84 34.91 -23.32
C ILE A 193 20.23 35.22 -24.77
N ARG A 194 21.39 35.85 -24.96
CA ARG A 194 21.91 36.20 -26.28
C ARG A 194 22.15 34.96 -27.14
N ALA A 195 22.84 33.95 -26.60
CA ALA A 195 23.13 32.72 -27.33
C ALA A 195 21.86 31.97 -27.74
N THR A 196 20.88 31.86 -26.85
CA THR A 196 19.57 31.27 -27.15
C THR A 196 18.83 32.05 -28.24
N TYR A 197 18.81 33.38 -28.14
CA TYR A 197 18.14 34.25 -29.10
C TYR A 197 18.79 34.16 -30.49
N ASP A 198 20.12 34.26 -30.55
CA ASP A 198 20.91 34.13 -31.79
C ASP A 198 20.63 32.78 -32.46
N TYR A 199 20.67 31.70 -31.70
CA TYR A 199 20.41 30.35 -32.20
C TYR A 199 19.04 30.25 -32.89
N ILE A 200 17.98 30.69 -32.22
CA ILE A 200 16.61 30.60 -32.76
C ILE A 200 16.48 31.47 -34.02
N CYS A 201 17.00 32.69 -33.99
CA CYS A 201 16.94 33.61 -35.14
C CYS A 201 17.72 33.11 -36.36
N GLU A 202 18.76 32.29 -36.16
CA GLU A 202 19.56 31.68 -37.23
C GLU A 202 18.98 30.35 -37.74
N HIS A 203 18.36 29.56 -36.86
CA HIS A 203 17.99 28.16 -37.15
C HIS A 203 16.50 27.94 -37.41
N THR A 204 15.64 28.93 -37.18
CA THR A 204 14.21 28.82 -37.43
C THR A 204 13.74 29.85 -38.45
N VAL A 205 12.99 29.40 -39.47
CA VAL A 205 12.38 30.24 -40.51
C VAL A 205 10.86 30.31 -40.36
N TYR A 206 10.26 31.46 -40.65
CA TYR A 206 8.82 31.65 -40.48
C TYR A 206 7.99 30.79 -41.45
N ASP A 207 6.95 30.11 -40.95
CA ASP A 207 6.12 29.22 -41.76
C ASP A 207 5.01 29.92 -42.54
N TYR A 208 5.40 30.64 -43.60
CA TYR A 208 4.44 31.26 -44.52
C TYR A 208 3.63 30.24 -45.34
N ASP A 209 4.14 29.03 -45.57
CA ASP A 209 3.49 28.05 -46.44
C ASP A 209 2.24 27.46 -45.79
N ASN A 210 2.28 27.24 -44.47
CA ASN A 210 1.17 26.68 -43.71
C ASN A 210 0.44 27.72 -42.85
N LEU A 211 0.71 29.03 -43.04
CA LEU A 211 0.11 30.09 -42.22
C LEU A 211 -1.43 30.00 -42.23
N GLU A 212 -2.01 29.83 -43.42
CA GLU A 212 -3.47 29.74 -43.65
C GLU A 212 -4.01 28.29 -43.60
N ASP A 213 -3.17 27.30 -43.27
CA ASP A 213 -3.59 25.90 -43.14
C ASP A 213 -4.02 25.60 -41.70
N ASP A 214 -5.32 25.75 -41.44
CA ASP A 214 -5.91 25.49 -40.13
C ASP A 214 -5.72 24.03 -39.66
N GLU A 215 -5.51 23.05 -40.54
CA GLU A 215 -5.37 21.64 -40.16
C GLU A 215 -3.94 21.32 -39.69
N TYR A 216 -2.93 22.06 -40.17
CA TYR A 216 -1.53 21.85 -39.79
C TYR A 216 -1.19 22.55 -38.47
N LYS A 217 -1.52 21.91 -37.33
CA LYS A 217 -1.27 22.48 -35.99
C LYS A 217 0.17 22.38 -35.49
N LEU A 218 1.03 21.59 -36.14
CA LEU A 218 2.43 21.43 -35.69
C LEU A 218 3.22 22.74 -35.77
N LYS A 219 2.86 23.65 -36.70
CA LYS A 219 3.49 24.98 -36.89
C LYS A 219 3.54 25.85 -35.64
N TYR A 220 2.70 25.58 -34.64
CA TYR A 220 2.63 26.34 -33.39
C TYR A 220 3.55 25.81 -32.27
N THR A 221 4.35 24.77 -32.52
CA THR A 221 5.02 23.99 -31.46
C THR A 221 6.53 24.26 -31.40
N ALA A 222 7.16 23.97 -30.26
CA ALA A 222 8.61 23.99 -30.14
C ALA A 222 9.27 22.93 -31.04
N TYR A 223 8.61 21.79 -31.23
CA TYR A 223 9.05 20.75 -32.16
C TYR A 223 9.25 21.30 -33.58
N ALA A 224 8.26 22.01 -34.13
CA ALA A 224 8.38 22.58 -35.47
C ALA A 224 9.51 23.63 -35.55
N ALA A 225 9.67 24.45 -34.50
CA ALA A 225 10.72 25.46 -34.48
C ALA A 225 12.13 24.84 -34.42
N LEU A 226 12.32 23.81 -33.59
CA LEU A 226 13.63 23.23 -33.29
C LEU A 226 14.04 22.11 -34.27
N ILE A 227 13.10 21.22 -34.60
CA ILE A 227 13.37 20.01 -35.40
C ILE A 227 13.12 20.28 -36.88
N ASP A 228 11.97 20.86 -37.21
CA ASP A 228 11.64 21.16 -38.61
C ASP A 228 12.32 22.45 -39.09
N GLY A 229 12.85 23.26 -38.16
CA GLY A 229 13.47 24.56 -38.44
C GLY A 229 12.46 25.58 -38.98
N LYS A 230 11.16 25.36 -38.78
CA LYS A 230 10.10 26.16 -39.41
C LYS A 230 8.83 26.22 -38.56
N ALA A 231 8.45 27.41 -38.11
CA ALA A 231 7.29 27.60 -37.23
C ALA A 231 6.64 28.99 -37.41
N VAL A 232 5.49 29.22 -36.75
CA VAL A 232 4.93 30.57 -36.55
C VAL A 232 5.32 31.11 -35.17
N CYS A 233 4.96 32.37 -34.87
CA CYS A 233 5.42 33.10 -33.68
C CYS A 233 5.31 32.32 -32.35
N GLN A 234 4.25 31.52 -32.17
CA GLN A 234 4.11 30.67 -30.99
C GLN A 234 5.22 29.62 -30.85
N GLY A 235 5.63 28.96 -31.94
CA GLY A 235 6.67 27.93 -31.90
C GLY A 235 8.04 28.53 -31.58
N TYR A 236 8.34 29.72 -32.12
CA TYR A 236 9.53 30.50 -31.76
C TYR A 236 9.54 30.81 -30.26
N ALA A 237 8.45 31.37 -29.75
CA ALA A 237 8.38 31.79 -28.36
C ALA A 237 8.41 30.61 -27.37
N LEU A 238 7.83 29.47 -27.75
CA LEU A 238 7.92 28.21 -26.99
C LEU A 238 9.34 27.66 -26.94
N LEU A 239 10.07 27.71 -28.06
CA LEU A 239 11.47 27.27 -28.10
C LEU A 239 12.36 28.17 -27.24
N PHE A 240 12.16 29.49 -27.30
CA PHE A 240 12.90 30.41 -26.43
C PHE A 240 12.61 30.14 -24.95
N TYR A 241 11.32 30.02 -24.57
CA TYR A 241 10.92 29.67 -23.20
C TYR A 241 11.61 28.39 -22.72
N ARG A 242 11.57 27.34 -23.56
CA ARG A 242 12.19 26.04 -23.28
C ARG A 242 13.68 26.18 -22.99
N LEU A 243 14.44 26.78 -23.91
CA LEU A 243 15.90 26.89 -23.80
C LEU A 243 16.33 27.84 -22.67
N ALA A 244 15.62 28.94 -22.46
CA ALA A 244 15.94 29.89 -21.40
C ALA A 244 15.83 29.26 -20.01
N LEU A 245 14.74 28.53 -19.74
CA LEU A 245 14.52 27.88 -18.45
C LEU A 245 15.51 26.73 -18.19
N GLU A 246 15.90 25.97 -19.22
CA GLU A 246 16.96 24.94 -19.07
C GLU A 246 18.30 25.57 -18.66
N LEU A 247 18.56 26.81 -19.08
CA LEU A 247 19.74 27.59 -18.70
C LEU A 247 19.61 28.33 -17.36
N GLY A 248 18.48 28.14 -16.67
CA GLY A 248 18.15 28.76 -15.39
C GLY A 248 17.76 30.24 -15.50
N VAL A 249 17.36 30.71 -16.68
CA VAL A 249 16.87 32.07 -16.91
C VAL A 249 15.35 32.03 -16.93
N ASP A 250 14.69 32.71 -15.99
CA ASP A 250 13.23 32.70 -15.95
C ASP A 250 12.65 33.45 -17.16
N SER A 251 11.59 32.88 -17.72
CA SER A 251 10.93 33.40 -18.92
C SER A 251 9.45 33.05 -18.92
N ARG A 252 8.64 33.90 -19.56
CA ARG A 252 7.21 33.69 -19.80
C ARG A 252 6.89 33.90 -21.27
N LEU A 253 5.90 33.17 -21.78
CA LEU A 253 5.30 33.41 -23.10
C LEU A 253 4.12 34.35 -22.94
N ILE A 254 4.12 35.44 -23.70
CA ILE A 254 3.11 36.49 -23.67
C ILE A 254 2.32 36.46 -24.96
N SER A 255 1.00 36.47 -24.85
CA SER A 255 0.11 36.69 -25.99
C SER A 255 -0.43 38.11 -26.05
N GLY A 256 -0.82 38.50 -27.25
CA GLY A 256 -1.40 39.80 -27.53
C GLY A 256 -1.57 40.04 -29.01
N THR A 257 -1.42 41.29 -29.41
CA THR A 257 -1.42 41.68 -30.82
C THR A 257 -0.11 42.31 -31.26
N GLY A 258 0.34 41.91 -32.45
CA GLY A 258 1.50 42.46 -33.16
C GLY A 258 1.03 43.16 -34.43
N ASN A 259 1.21 44.48 -34.54
CA ASN A 259 0.74 45.29 -35.66
C ASN A 259 -0.76 45.08 -36.02
N GLY A 260 -1.58 44.73 -35.03
CA GLY A 260 -3.03 44.51 -35.17
C GLY A 260 -3.47 43.09 -35.54
N GLY A 261 -2.54 42.13 -35.65
CA GLY A 261 -2.85 40.69 -35.74
C GLY A 261 -2.48 39.94 -34.46
N ALA A 262 -3.02 38.74 -34.24
CA ALA A 262 -2.64 37.90 -33.10
C ALA A 262 -1.14 37.58 -33.14
N HIS A 263 -0.46 37.70 -32.00
CA HIS A 263 0.98 37.50 -31.91
C HIS A 263 1.41 36.98 -30.53
N GLY A 264 2.53 36.27 -30.50
CA GLY A 264 3.12 35.71 -29.27
C GLY A 264 4.62 35.95 -29.23
N TRP A 265 5.13 36.32 -28.06
CA TRP A 265 6.54 36.65 -27.82
C TRP A 265 6.95 36.28 -26.39
N ASN A 266 8.17 36.60 -25.97
CA ASN A 266 8.67 36.28 -24.62
C ASN A 266 8.95 37.52 -23.78
N ILE A 267 8.84 37.35 -22.47
CA ILE A 267 9.62 38.15 -21.52
C ILE A 267 10.65 37.24 -20.83
N THR A 268 11.80 37.80 -20.46
CA THR A 268 12.84 37.06 -19.73
C THR A 268 13.46 37.92 -18.64
N GLU A 269 13.84 37.29 -17.54
CA GLU A 269 14.48 37.94 -16.40
C GLU A 269 15.97 38.19 -16.68
N LEU A 270 16.44 39.40 -16.39
CA LEU A 270 17.84 39.77 -16.38
C LEU A 270 18.06 40.86 -15.33
N ASN A 271 18.94 40.61 -14.35
CA ASN A 271 19.20 41.53 -13.24
C ASN A 271 17.92 41.88 -12.43
N ASP A 272 17.14 40.87 -12.05
CA ASP A 272 15.92 40.98 -11.22
C ASP A 272 14.77 41.79 -11.85
N VAL A 273 14.84 42.07 -13.15
CA VAL A 273 13.78 42.72 -13.94
C VAL A 273 13.56 42.00 -15.26
N TYR A 274 12.37 42.15 -15.83
CA TYR A 274 11.98 41.49 -17.06
C TYR A 274 12.11 42.40 -18.28
N TYR A 275 12.55 41.83 -19.40
CA TYR A 275 12.64 42.48 -20.69
C TYR A 275 11.81 41.73 -21.73
N ASN A 276 11.31 42.44 -22.74
CA ASN A 276 10.64 41.82 -23.88
C ASN A 276 11.65 41.33 -24.93
N LEU A 277 11.32 40.21 -25.56
CA LEU A 277 12.07 39.55 -26.64
C LEU A 277 11.11 39.04 -27.71
N ASP A 278 11.43 39.24 -28.98
CA ASP A 278 10.70 38.63 -30.10
C ASP A 278 11.65 38.04 -31.15
N THR A 279 11.99 36.77 -30.96
CA THR A 279 12.80 36.00 -31.91
C THR A 279 12.16 35.88 -33.29
N THR A 280 10.84 36.03 -33.40
CA THR A 280 10.11 35.89 -34.67
C THR A 280 10.40 37.07 -35.60
N TRP A 281 10.34 38.29 -35.07
CA TRP A 281 10.49 39.51 -35.86
C TRP A 281 11.97 39.86 -36.13
N ASP A 282 12.90 39.33 -35.32
CA ASP A 282 14.34 39.48 -35.55
C ASP A 282 14.96 38.27 -36.30
N ALA A 283 14.20 37.20 -36.58
CA ALA A 283 14.71 36.03 -37.31
C ALA A 283 15.21 36.39 -38.71
N GLY A 284 16.45 36.00 -39.03
CA GLY A 284 17.10 36.29 -40.31
C GLY A 284 17.59 37.75 -40.48
N GLU A 285 17.43 38.61 -39.48
CA GLU A 285 17.93 39.99 -39.51
C GLU A 285 19.39 40.09 -39.02
N SER A 286 20.15 41.05 -39.55
CA SER A 286 21.55 41.29 -39.14
C SER A 286 21.69 42.12 -37.86
N GLU A 287 20.64 42.82 -37.46
CA GLU A 287 20.57 43.65 -36.25
C GLU A 287 19.22 43.44 -35.57
N TYR A 288 19.20 43.42 -34.24
CA TYR A 288 17.99 43.09 -33.47
C TYR A 288 17.26 44.33 -32.99
N SER A 289 16.00 44.46 -33.40
CA SER A 289 15.10 45.55 -33.00
C SER A 289 14.27 45.20 -31.78
N TYR A 290 14.12 43.91 -31.47
CA TYR A 290 13.20 43.40 -30.45
C TYR A 290 13.90 42.61 -29.33
N PHE A 291 15.23 42.63 -29.29
CA PHE A 291 16.02 41.99 -28.24
C PHE A 291 16.17 42.87 -26.99
N LEU A 292 15.79 42.33 -25.83
CA LEU A 292 15.92 42.93 -24.48
C LEU A 292 15.38 44.38 -24.36
N LYS A 293 14.11 44.57 -24.75
CA LYS A 293 13.44 45.87 -24.76
C LYS A 293 12.57 46.12 -23.54
N CYS A 294 12.55 47.35 -23.05
CA CYS A 294 11.49 47.77 -22.12
C CYS A 294 10.16 47.95 -22.85
N ASP A 295 9.03 47.91 -22.13
CA ASP A 295 7.70 48.07 -22.73
C ASP A 295 7.56 49.37 -23.53
N ALA A 296 8.22 50.46 -23.10
CA ALA A 296 8.17 51.74 -23.79
C ALA A 296 8.79 51.70 -25.20
N ASN A 297 9.75 50.80 -25.44
CA ASN A 297 10.49 50.70 -26.70
C ASN A 297 10.16 49.44 -27.50
N PHE A 298 9.37 48.52 -26.96
CA PHE A 298 8.89 47.33 -27.64
C PHE A 298 7.70 47.66 -28.58
N LYS A 299 7.99 48.33 -29.69
CA LYS A 299 6.97 48.90 -30.58
C LYS A 299 6.15 47.81 -31.30
N GLY A 300 4.90 48.14 -31.61
CA GLY A 300 4.02 47.26 -32.40
C GLY A 300 3.36 46.13 -31.62
N HIS A 301 3.67 45.98 -30.33
CA HIS A 301 3.16 44.92 -29.45
C HIS A 301 2.20 45.48 -28.40
N GLU A 302 1.06 44.80 -28.23
CA GLU A 302 0.07 45.10 -27.18
C GLU A 302 -0.34 43.79 -26.51
N ARG A 303 -0.09 43.67 -25.20
CA ARG A 303 -0.38 42.47 -24.40
C ARG A 303 -1.89 42.24 -24.27
N ASP A 304 -2.30 40.97 -24.19
CA ASP A 304 -3.66 40.63 -23.76
C ASP A 304 -3.91 41.09 -22.32
N GLU A 305 -5.18 41.34 -21.98
CA GLU A 305 -5.59 41.89 -20.68
C GLU A 305 -5.03 41.09 -19.49
N GLU A 306 -4.91 39.76 -19.60
CA GLU A 306 -4.39 38.90 -18.54
C GLU A 306 -2.91 39.19 -18.19
N TYR A 307 -2.12 39.64 -19.17
CA TYR A 307 -0.70 40.00 -19.01
C TYR A 307 -0.48 41.51 -18.79
N ALA A 308 -1.56 42.28 -18.66
CA ALA A 308 -1.53 43.74 -18.46
C ALA A 308 -2.04 44.17 -17.08
N THR A 309 -2.24 43.23 -16.14
CA THR A 309 -2.77 43.50 -14.80
C THR A 309 -1.68 43.95 -13.82
N GLU A 310 -2.06 44.71 -12.78
CA GLU A 310 -1.13 45.09 -11.70
C GLU A 310 -0.51 43.87 -11.00
N GLU A 311 -1.25 42.76 -10.89
CA GLU A 311 -0.78 41.50 -10.30
C GLU A 311 0.28 40.81 -11.18
N PHE A 312 0.10 40.86 -12.50
CA PHE A 312 1.10 40.38 -13.45
C PHE A 312 2.40 41.17 -13.32
N TYR A 313 2.35 42.51 -13.37
CA TYR A 313 3.54 43.35 -13.20
C TYR A 313 4.18 43.26 -11.81
N ALA A 314 3.40 42.93 -10.77
CA ALA A 314 3.95 42.66 -9.45
C ALA A 314 4.74 41.34 -9.40
N SER A 315 4.35 40.36 -10.21
CA SER A 315 5.02 39.06 -10.31
C SER A 315 6.19 39.09 -11.31
N TYR A 316 6.09 39.92 -12.35
CA TYR A 316 7.05 40.08 -13.43
C TYR A 316 7.40 41.57 -13.60
N PRO A 317 8.26 42.14 -12.74
CA PRO A 317 8.59 43.56 -12.79
C PRO A 317 9.36 43.89 -14.07
N MET A 318 8.72 44.59 -15.00
CA MET A 318 9.32 44.97 -16.28
C MET A 318 10.35 46.11 -16.12
N ALA A 319 11.42 46.07 -16.90
CA ALA A 319 12.45 47.09 -16.94
C ALA A 319 11.91 48.45 -17.44
N GLU A 320 12.43 49.56 -16.91
CA GLU A 320 12.04 50.92 -17.32
C GLU A 320 12.74 51.38 -18.61
N GLU A 321 13.96 50.89 -18.88
CA GLU A 321 14.80 51.23 -20.03
C GLU A 321 15.28 49.96 -20.75
N ASP A 322 15.63 50.09 -22.04
CA ASP A 322 16.25 49.00 -22.81
C ASP A 322 17.53 48.53 -22.14
N TYR A 323 17.85 47.23 -22.28
CA TYR A 323 19.15 46.76 -21.83
C TYR A 323 20.25 47.34 -22.73
N VAL A 324 21.23 48.01 -22.11
CA VAL A 324 22.38 48.56 -22.84
C VAL A 324 23.34 47.42 -23.15
N ILE A 325 23.36 47.02 -24.42
CA ILE A 325 24.37 46.11 -24.95
C ILE A 325 25.74 46.78 -24.80
N PRO A 326 26.74 46.15 -24.15
CA PRO A 326 28.07 46.73 -24.05
C PRO A 326 28.71 46.86 -25.45
N GLU A 327 28.71 48.06 -26.06
CA GLU A 327 29.33 48.32 -27.37
C GLU A 327 30.87 48.50 -27.28
N ILE A 328 31.57 47.82 -28.21
CA ILE A 328 32.89 48.02 -28.86
C ILE A 328 33.87 49.06 -28.26
N CYS A 329 35.11 48.64 -27.98
CA CYS A 329 36.20 49.48 -27.47
C CYS A 329 36.59 50.63 -28.42
N GLU A 330 36.76 51.86 -27.91
CA GLU A 330 37.41 52.95 -28.66
C GLU A 330 38.95 52.75 -28.73
N PRO A 331 39.67 53.38 -29.71
CA PRO A 331 41.13 53.30 -29.82
C PRO A 331 41.83 53.66 -28.49
N GLY A 332 42.59 52.70 -27.94
CA GLY A 332 43.25 52.81 -26.63
C GLY A 332 42.50 52.14 -25.46
N GLN A 333 41.30 51.62 -25.68
CA GLN A 333 40.53 50.84 -24.70
C GLN A 333 40.62 49.32 -24.90
N HIS A 334 41.26 48.86 -25.98
CA HIS A 334 41.44 47.44 -26.21
C HIS A 334 42.24 46.78 -25.08
N GLN A 335 41.67 45.71 -24.54
CA GLN A 335 42.33 44.80 -23.60
C GLN A 335 42.72 43.55 -24.37
N TYR A 336 43.87 43.60 -25.03
CA TYR A 336 44.37 42.49 -25.81
C TYR A 336 44.90 41.37 -24.91
N GLU A 337 44.51 40.15 -25.21
CA GLU A 337 45.18 38.93 -24.81
C GLU A 337 45.95 38.36 -26.01
N ALA A 338 47.12 37.79 -25.75
CA ALA A 338 48.00 37.26 -26.79
C ALA A 338 47.91 35.73 -26.87
N SER A 339 47.72 35.21 -28.07
CA SER A 339 47.98 33.80 -28.39
C SER A 339 49.24 33.70 -29.25
N PHE A 340 50.02 32.62 -29.07
CA PHE A 340 51.29 32.40 -29.78
C PHE A 340 51.27 31.08 -30.53
N GLU A 341 51.52 31.12 -31.83
CA GLU A 341 51.77 29.94 -32.65
C GLU A 341 53.28 29.68 -32.74
N TRP A 342 53.68 28.45 -32.41
CA TRP A 342 55.10 28.08 -32.31
C TRP A 342 55.49 27.08 -33.39
N THR A 343 56.57 27.37 -34.11
CA THR A 343 57.11 26.50 -35.16
C THR A 343 58.51 26.01 -34.77
N GLU A 344 58.77 24.71 -34.90
CA GLU A 344 60.12 24.17 -34.71
C GLU A 344 61.00 24.46 -35.94
N ILE A 345 62.20 24.98 -35.69
CA ILE A 345 63.20 25.22 -36.72
C ILE A 345 63.81 23.88 -37.13
N THR A 346 63.82 23.61 -38.42
CA THR A 346 64.38 22.38 -39.00
C THR A 346 65.71 22.63 -39.71
N ASP A 347 66.57 21.62 -39.74
CA ASP A 347 67.81 21.64 -40.50
C ASP A 347 67.55 21.53 -42.03
N GLU A 348 68.59 21.66 -42.85
CA GLU A 348 68.48 21.55 -44.32
C GLU A 348 67.95 20.19 -44.82
N LYS A 349 67.83 19.19 -43.94
CA LYS A 349 67.29 17.85 -44.23
C LYS A 349 65.88 17.65 -43.65
N GLY A 350 65.30 18.65 -43.00
CA GLY A 350 63.98 18.61 -42.39
C GLY A 350 63.93 17.97 -41.01
N ASN A 351 65.06 17.77 -40.33
CA ASN A 351 65.06 17.28 -38.94
C ASN A 351 64.93 18.45 -37.97
N GLY A 352 64.13 18.28 -36.92
CA GLY A 352 64.01 19.25 -35.84
C GLY A 352 65.36 19.56 -35.19
N THR A 353 65.63 20.84 -34.97
CA THR A 353 66.89 21.31 -34.37
C THR A 353 66.80 21.51 -32.86
N GLY A 354 65.60 21.37 -32.28
CA GLY A 354 65.34 21.74 -30.88
C GLY A 354 65.32 23.26 -30.65
N GLN A 355 65.23 24.08 -31.69
CA GLN A 355 65.05 25.53 -31.61
C GLN A 355 63.66 25.92 -32.16
N TYR A 356 63.06 26.99 -31.64
CA TYR A 356 61.70 27.40 -32.00
C TYR A 356 61.63 28.87 -32.46
N SER A 357 60.69 29.15 -33.36
CA SER A 357 60.19 30.48 -33.69
C SER A 357 58.72 30.61 -33.29
N ALA A 358 58.22 31.83 -33.08
CA ALA A 358 56.83 32.06 -32.72
C ALA A 358 56.23 33.29 -33.40
N THR A 359 54.94 33.22 -33.72
CA THR A 359 54.12 34.34 -34.20
C THR A 359 52.95 34.56 -33.26
N ALA A 360 52.67 35.81 -32.89
CA ALA A 360 51.59 36.16 -31.97
C ALA A 360 50.36 36.73 -32.68
N THR A 361 49.18 36.45 -32.12
CA THR A 361 47.88 37.05 -32.45
C THR A 361 47.29 37.65 -31.19
N LEU A 362 46.93 38.93 -31.24
CA LEU A 362 46.34 39.67 -30.12
C LEU A 362 44.83 39.82 -30.31
N THR A 363 44.00 39.35 -29.37
CA THR A 363 42.54 39.42 -29.43
C THR A 363 42.00 40.26 -28.26
N CYS A 364 41.14 41.24 -28.54
CA CYS A 364 40.56 42.08 -27.50
C CYS A 364 39.46 41.33 -26.74
N THR A 365 39.60 41.15 -25.42
CA THR A 365 38.64 40.42 -24.57
C THR A 365 37.30 41.13 -24.37
N VAL A 366 37.22 42.40 -24.75
CA VAL A 366 36.03 43.24 -24.55
C VAL A 366 35.22 43.38 -25.84
N CYS A 367 35.87 43.45 -27.01
CA CYS A 367 35.18 43.66 -28.30
C CYS A 367 35.46 42.59 -29.38
N GLY A 368 36.42 41.70 -29.18
CA GLY A 368 36.75 40.63 -30.13
C GLY A 368 37.68 41.00 -31.30
N ASP A 369 38.17 42.24 -31.39
CA ASP A 369 39.09 42.66 -32.46
C ASP A 369 40.45 41.94 -32.40
N GLU A 370 40.97 41.55 -33.58
CA GLU A 370 42.22 40.79 -33.69
C GLU A 370 43.34 41.51 -34.45
N VAL A 371 44.58 41.38 -33.95
CA VAL A 371 45.83 41.77 -34.61
C VAL A 371 46.74 40.55 -34.71
N GLY A 372 46.78 39.91 -35.89
CA GLY A 372 47.53 38.67 -36.12
C GLY A 372 48.91 38.84 -36.77
N ASN A 373 49.68 37.75 -36.80
CA ASN A 373 50.99 37.60 -37.48
C ASN A 373 52.11 38.52 -36.99
N LEU A 374 52.19 38.77 -35.68
CA LEU A 374 53.31 39.52 -35.12
C LEU A 374 54.49 38.58 -34.85
N GLU A 375 55.64 38.81 -35.50
CA GLU A 375 56.87 38.05 -35.23
C GLU A 375 57.33 38.27 -33.78
N ALA A 376 57.50 37.18 -33.03
CA ALA A 376 57.92 37.21 -31.63
C ALA A 376 59.41 36.83 -31.47
N GLU A 377 60.09 37.47 -30.52
CA GLU A 377 61.46 37.13 -30.14
C GLU A 377 61.44 35.95 -29.17
N VAL A 378 62.07 34.82 -29.52
CA VAL A 378 62.10 33.60 -28.70
C VAL A 378 63.45 33.44 -27.99
N ALA A 379 63.41 33.18 -26.69
CA ALA A 379 64.57 32.87 -25.86
C ALA A 379 64.38 31.56 -25.07
N TYR A 380 65.47 30.84 -24.81
CA TYR A 380 65.50 29.69 -23.90
C TYR A 380 65.47 30.18 -22.44
N ASP A 381 64.62 29.58 -21.63
CA ASP A 381 64.47 29.91 -20.22
C ASP A 381 65.14 28.86 -19.34
N GLU A 382 66.39 29.14 -18.97
CA GLU A 382 67.20 28.26 -18.12
C GLU A 382 66.68 28.18 -16.68
N GLU A 383 65.97 29.19 -16.19
CA GLU A 383 65.49 29.23 -14.80
C GLU A 383 64.28 28.31 -14.60
N ASN A 384 63.42 28.20 -15.62
CA ASN A 384 62.24 27.34 -15.61
C ASN A 384 62.42 26.00 -16.33
N SER A 385 63.60 25.74 -16.89
CA SER A 385 63.91 24.43 -17.48
C SER A 385 64.34 23.42 -16.42
N ILE A 386 63.70 22.24 -16.43
CA ILE A 386 63.90 21.18 -15.45
C ILE A 386 64.60 20.00 -16.13
N PRO A 387 65.77 19.53 -15.66
CA PRO A 387 66.41 18.36 -16.23
C PRO A 387 65.58 17.08 -15.95
N ALA A 388 65.55 16.16 -16.90
CA ALA A 388 64.84 14.88 -16.75
C ALA A 388 65.48 13.99 -15.68
N THR A 389 64.62 13.30 -14.93
CA THR A 389 64.98 12.24 -13.98
C THR A 389 64.30 10.94 -14.39
N CYS A 390 64.56 9.83 -13.70
CA CYS A 390 63.86 8.57 -13.98
C CYS A 390 62.42 8.52 -13.44
N GLU A 391 61.92 9.60 -12.83
CA GLU A 391 60.52 9.73 -12.39
C GLU A 391 59.76 10.80 -13.14
N GLN A 392 60.46 11.87 -13.45
CA GLN A 392 59.86 13.07 -14.00
C GLN A 392 60.56 13.37 -15.30
N ALA A 393 59.75 13.43 -16.35
CA ALA A 393 60.19 14.00 -17.60
C ALA A 393 60.78 15.38 -17.31
N GLY A 394 61.90 15.67 -17.96
CA GLY A 394 62.44 17.02 -17.92
C GLY A 394 61.58 17.94 -18.76
N GLN A 395 61.89 19.21 -18.74
CA GLN A 395 61.13 20.23 -19.43
C GLN A 395 62.09 21.31 -19.85
N ASP A 396 62.22 21.53 -21.15
CA ASP A 396 62.86 22.72 -21.68
C ASP A 396 61.78 23.80 -21.84
N SER A 397 62.02 24.99 -21.29
CA SER A 397 61.10 26.13 -21.38
C SER A 397 61.65 27.20 -22.32
N TYR A 398 60.76 27.79 -23.12
CA TYR A 398 61.05 28.87 -24.05
C TYR A 398 60.05 30.00 -23.85
N ILE A 399 60.52 31.25 -23.86
CA ILE A 399 59.68 32.44 -23.76
C ILE A 399 59.72 33.17 -25.11
N ALA A 400 58.54 33.39 -25.70
CA ALA A 400 58.31 34.28 -26.83
C ALA A 400 57.87 35.65 -26.31
N THR A 401 58.44 36.73 -26.83
CA THR A 401 58.09 38.10 -26.45
C THR A 401 57.71 38.92 -27.68
N VAL A 402 56.60 39.63 -27.61
CA VAL A 402 56.17 40.59 -28.63
C VAL A 402 55.75 41.91 -27.99
N THR A 403 56.11 43.04 -28.61
CA THR A 403 55.70 44.38 -28.14
C THR A 403 54.76 45.00 -29.16
N TYR A 404 53.57 45.40 -28.72
CA TYR A 404 52.56 46.10 -29.53
C TYR A 404 51.96 47.25 -28.72
N GLU A 405 51.92 48.46 -29.30
CA GLU A 405 51.45 49.70 -28.65
C GLU A 405 52.05 49.95 -27.24
N GLU A 406 53.38 49.85 -27.13
CA GLU A 406 54.13 50.05 -25.87
C GLU A 406 53.83 49.03 -24.75
N LYS A 407 52.97 48.04 -24.99
CA LYS A 407 52.73 46.90 -24.09
C LYS A 407 53.47 45.66 -24.59
N THR A 408 53.98 44.88 -23.65
CA THR A 408 54.72 43.64 -23.93
C THR A 408 53.87 42.45 -23.55
N TYR A 409 53.79 41.48 -24.45
CA TYR A 409 53.09 40.23 -24.26
C TYR A 409 54.11 39.09 -24.35
N THR A 410 53.95 38.10 -23.50
CA THR A 410 54.82 36.93 -23.43
C THR A 410 54.01 35.66 -23.59
N GLY A 411 54.56 34.70 -24.33
CA GLY A 411 54.04 33.35 -24.44
C GLY A 411 55.11 32.37 -24.00
N GLU A 412 54.70 31.28 -23.36
CA GLU A 412 55.61 30.23 -22.91
C GLU A 412 55.38 28.97 -23.75
N LYS A 413 56.46 28.27 -24.08
CA LYS A 413 56.41 26.94 -24.68
C LYS A 413 57.31 26.01 -23.88
N GLU A 414 56.69 24.96 -23.38
CA GLU A 414 57.37 23.90 -22.68
C GLU A 414 57.49 22.69 -23.60
N VAL A 415 58.67 22.08 -23.62
CA VAL A 415 58.99 20.89 -24.42
C VAL A 415 59.44 19.80 -23.48
N GLU A 416 58.65 18.74 -23.43
CA GLU A 416 58.91 17.60 -22.55
C GLU A 416 60.16 16.84 -23.01
N ILE A 417 61.09 16.64 -22.07
CA ILE A 417 62.25 15.77 -22.22
C ILE A 417 61.88 14.41 -21.62
N PRO A 418 61.93 13.30 -22.39
CA PRO A 418 61.60 11.98 -21.87
C PRO A 418 62.37 11.64 -20.59
N VAL A 419 61.72 10.90 -19.69
CA VAL A 419 62.35 10.40 -18.45
C VAL A 419 63.65 9.65 -18.71
N ALA A 420 64.60 9.79 -17.80
CA ALA A 420 65.83 9.00 -17.83
C ALA A 420 65.54 7.52 -17.50
N ASP A 421 66.36 6.60 -18.00
CA ASP A 421 66.18 5.16 -17.74
C ASP A 421 66.27 4.82 -16.24
N HIS A 422 65.40 3.91 -15.76
CA HIS A 422 65.39 3.43 -14.38
C HIS A 422 66.62 2.57 -14.04
N THR A 423 67.04 2.60 -12.77
CA THR A 423 68.09 1.72 -12.20
C THR A 423 67.46 0.81 -11.15
N TRP A 424 67.30 -0.49 -11.45
CA TRP A 424 66.54 -1.43 -10.61
C TRP A 424 67.38 -2.12 -9.52
N GLU A 425 66.81 -2.30 -8.33
CA GLU A 425 67.38 -3.08 -7.22
C GLU A 425 67.33 -4.60 -7.49
N GLU A 426 67.99 -5.43 -6.68
CA GLU A 426 68.01 -6.90 -6.86
C GLU A 426 67.06 -7.67 -5.92
N GLU A 427 66.60 -7.06 -4.83
CA GLU A 427 65.75 -7.71 -3.82
C GLU A 427 64.29 -7.27 -3.91
N TYR A 428 63.38 -8.20 -3.60
CA TYR A 428 61.95 -7.95 -3.49
C TYR A 428 61.63 -7.28 -2.15
N THR A 429 60.76 -6.27 -2.18
CA THR A 429 60.20 -5.64 -0.98
C THR A 429 58.69 -5.64 -1.04
N VAL A 430 58.04 -5.80 0.11
CA VAL A 430 56.56 -5.80 0.20
C VAL A 430 56.03 -4.40 -0.09
N ASP A 431 55.27 -4.24 -1.18
CA ASP A 431 54.61 -2.97 -1.56
C ASP A 431 53.28 -2.82 -0.81
N LYS A 432 52.57 -3.93 -0.63
CA LYS A 432 51.29 -3.98 0.08
C LYS A 432 51.23 -5.20 0.96
N GLU A 433 51.06 -4.99 2.25
CA GLU A 433 50.80 -6.08 3.19
C GLU A 433 49.46 -6.75 2.85
N ALA A 434 49.43 -8.08 2.88
CA ALA A 434 48.19 -8.82 2.70
C ALA A 434 47.26 -8.63 3.91
N THR A 435 45.97 -8.43 3.65
CA THR A 435 44.93 -8.33 4.67
C THR A 435 44.01 -9.55 4.64
N CYS A 436 43.00 -9.58 5.51
CA CYS A 436 42.04 -10.70 5.57
C CYS A 436 41.26 -10.87 4.26
N GLU A 437 40.99 -9.79 3.55
CA GLU A 437 40.14 -9.76 2.35
C GLU A 437 40.94 -9.47 1.08
N GLU A 438 42.02 -8.69 1.20
CA GLU A 438 42.81 -8.26 0.05
C GLU A 438 44.20 -8.93 0.05
N ALA A 439 44.57 -9.45 -1.11
CA ALA A 439 45.93 -9.89 -1.35
C ALA A 439 46.90 -8.71 -1.28
N GLY A 440 48.06 -8.96 -0.70
CA GLY A 440 49.21 -8.05 -0.73
C GLY A 440 50.03 -8.22 -2.00
N SER A 441 51.13 -7.48 -2.11
CA SER A 441 52.09 -7.55 -3.21
C SER A 441 53.51 -7.26 -2.73
N GLU A 442 54.49 -7.84 -3.43
CA GLU A 442 55.90 -7.47 -3.34
C GLU A 442 56.51 -7.32 -4.73
N SER A 443 57.46 -6.40 -4.87
CA SER A 443 58.11 -6.11 -6.14
C SER A 443 59.54 -5.59 -5.99
N ILE A 444 60.27 -5.54 -7.09
CA ILE A 444 61.60 -4.93 -7.20
C ILE A 444 61.42 -3.45 -7.55
N HIS A 445 62.15 -2.57 -6.85
CA HIS A 445 62.01 -1.12 -6.99
C HIS A 445 63.25 -0.48 -7.62
N CYS A 446 63.09 0.68 -8.24
CA CYS A 446 64.19 1.49 -8.74
C CYS A 446 64.98 2.09 -7.55
N SER A 447 66.30 1.96 -7.55
CA SER A 447 67.18 2.44 -6.48
C SER A 447 67.20 3.97 -6.34
N VAL A 448 66.82 4.69 -7.40
CA VAL A 448 66.84 6.15 -7.45
C VAL A 448 65.51 6.74 -7.01
N CYS A 449 64.43 6.03 -7.28
CA CYS A 449 63.10 6.64 -7.39
C CYS A 449 62.00 5.76 -6.77
N GLY A 450 62.28 4.48 -6.54
CA GLY A 450 61.32 3.58 -5.93
C GLY A 450 60.14 3.23 -6.83
N ALA A 451 60.18 3.57 -8.14
CA ALA A 451 59.24 3.01 -9.10
C ALA A 451 59.31 1.48 -9.06
N ILE A 452 58.20 0.81 -9.35
CA ILE A 452 58.10 -0.65 -9.36
C ILE A 452 58.47 -1.18 -10.75
N GLN A 453 59.32 -2.20 -10.81
CA GLN A 453 59.55 -2.94 -12.04
C GLN A 453 58.32 -3.83 -12.28
N GLU A 454 57.39 -3.41 -13.13
CA GLU A 454 56.08 -4.06 -13.32
C GLU A 454 56.15 -5.57 -13.59
N GLU A 455 57.15 -6.03 -14.36
CA GLU A 455 57.34 -7.46 -14.64
C GLU A 455 57.77 -8.27 -13.41
N SER A 456 58.23 -7.61 -12.34
CA SER A 456 58.65 -8.26 -11.11
C SER A 456 57.49 -8.53 -10.15
N VAL A 457 56.35 -7.81 -10.24
CA VAL A 457 55.28 -7.81 -9.22
C VAL A 457 54.77 -9.23 -8.90
N GLN A 458 54.90 -9.64 -7.64
CA GLN A 458 54.39 -10.90 -7.12
C GLN A 458 53.24 -10.67 -6.14
N LYS A 459 52.21 -11.53 -6.24
CA LYS A 459 51.02 -11.44 -5.39
C LYS A 459 51.21 -12.23 -4.10
N ILE A 460 51.01 -11.58 -2.96
CA ILE A 460 50.93 -12.22 -1.64
C ILE A 460 49.46 -12.55 -1.37
N PRO A 461 49.04 -13.82 -1.30
CA PRO A 461 47.63 -14.17 -1.08
C PRO A 461 47.04 -13.52 0.18
N ALA A 462 45.75 -13.15 0.12
CA ALA A 462 45.03 -12.61 1.27
C ALA A 462 45.12 -13.59 2.46
N THR A 463 45.26 -13.07 3.67
CA THR A 463 45.47 -13.89 4.88
C THR A 463 44.22 -14.67 5.29
N GLY A 464 43.05 -14.32 4.73
CA GLY A 464 41.75 -14.87 5.10
C GLY A 464 41.26 -14.37 6.45
N HIS A 465 39.97 -14.54 6.72
CA HIS A 465 39.40 -14.28 8.05
C HIS A 465 39.65 -15.46 8.99
N ASN A 466 40.17 -15.16 10.17
CA ASN A 466 40.23 -16.11 11.28
C ASN A 466 39.14 -15.75 12.30
N PHE A 467 37.91 -16.22 12.05
CA PHE A 467 36.79 -15.97 12.95
C PHE A 467 36.91 -16.82 14.22
N GLY A 468 36.72 -16.18 15.38
CA GLY A 468 36.65 -16.86 16.68
C GLY A 468 35.35 -17.64 16.88
N GLU A 469 35.12 -18.10 18.11
CA GLU A 469 33.89 -18.78 18.52
C GLU A 469 32.65 -17.88 18.37
N TRP A 470 31.51 -18.48 18.06
CA TRP A 470 30.22 -17.79 18.05
C TRP A 470 29.81 -17.37 19.47
N VAL A 471 29.38 -16.12 19.59
CA VAL A 471 28.86 -15.54 20.83
C VAL A 471 27.41 -15.16 20.60
N ILE A 472 26.50 -15.70 21.41
CA ILE A 472 25.08 -15.31 21.37
C ILE A 472 24.98 -13.84 21.78
N THR A 473 24.53 -12.99 20.88
CA THR A 473 24.30 -11.56 21.12
C THR A 473 22.84 -11.25 21.42
N LYS A 474 21.93 -12.13 20.98
CA LYS A 474 20.51 -12.11 21.32
C LYS A 474 20.02 -13.54 21.51
N GLU A 475 19.52 -13.86 22.69
CA GLU A 475 18.90 -15.17 22.93
C GLU A 475 17.63 -15.32 22.08
N PRO A 476 17.39 -16.49 21.44
CA PRO A 476 16.13 -16.75 20.76
C PRO A 476 14.98 -16.85 21.76
N THR A 477 13.81 -16.35 21.37
CA THR A 477 12.57 -16.48 22.14
C THR A 477 11.55 -17.32 21.36
N GLU A 478 10.39 -17.57 21.96
CA GLU A 478 9.26 -18.25 21.28
C GLU A 478 8.67 -17.36 20.18
N GLN A 479 8.89 -16.05 20.25
CA GLN A 479 8.33 -15.03 19.35
C GLN A 479 9.34 -14.47 18.35
N GLU A 480 10.63 -14.47 18.71
CA GLU A 480 11.70 -13.85 17.92
C GLU A 480 12.90 -14.77 17.77
N GLU A 481 13.53 -14.75 16.59
CA GLU A 481 14.82 -15.40 16.36
C GLU A 481 15.91 -14.77 17.24
N GLY A 482 16.85 -15.62 17.68
CA GLY A 482 18.07 -15.20 18.36
C GLY A 482 19.13 -14.79 17.35
N LEU A 483 20.23 -14.20 17.81
CA LEU A 483 21.38 -13.82 17.02
C LEU A 483 22.65 -14.29 17.71
N GLN A 484 23.57 -14.83 16.92
CA GLN A 484 24.96 -15.03 17.33
C GLN A 484 25.89 -14.26 16.41
N GLU A 485 26.96 -13.73 16.98
CA GLU A 485 28.03 -13.05 16.25
C GLU A 485 29.38 -13.73 16.50
N ARG A 486 30.22 -13.80 15.48
CA ARG A 486 31.66 -14.07 15.65
C ARG A 486 32.48 -13.00 14.95
N ALA A 487 33.57 -12.60 15.57
CA ALA A 487 34.47 -11.58 15.05
C ALA A 487 35.79 -12.20 14.57
N CYS A 488 36.35 -11.63 13.52
CA CYS A 488 37.69 -11.97 13.06
C CYS A 488 38.71 -11.57 14.13
N GLN A 489 39.62 -12.48 14.47
CA GLN A 489 40.64 -12.27 15.51
C GLN A 489 41.94 -11.69 14.96
N ASN A 490 42.04 -11.51 13.64
CA ASN A 490 43.22 -10.89 13.01
C ASN A 490 43.32 -9.41 13.43
N GLN A 491 44.52 -8.97 13.83
CA GLN A 491 44.74 -7.59 14.28
C GLN A 491 44.29 -6.59 13.20
N GLY A 492 43.49 -5.59 13.61
CA GLY A 492 42.97 -4.55 12.72
C GLY A 492 41.74 -4.95 11.89
N CYS A 493 41.27 -6.21 11.96
CA CYS A 493 40.08 -6.65 11.23
C CYS A 493 38.81 -6.47 12.08
N SER A 494 37.89 -5.62 11.61
CA SER A 494 36.59 -5.38 12.26
C SER A 494 35.46 -6.25 11.71
N LYS A 495 35.78 -7.22 10.83
CA LYS A 495 34.76 -8.06 10.19
C LYS A 495 34.09 -8.95 11.23
N LYS A 496 32.76 -8.95 11.19
CA LYS A 496 31.91 -9.83 11.96
C LYS A 496 31.00 -10.61 11.03
N GLU A 497 30.68 -11.82 11.44
CA GLU A 497 29.58 -12.58 10.87
C GLU A 497 28.46 -12.64 11.90
N THR A 498 27.22 -12.57 11.42
CA THR A 498 26.02 -12.68 12.22
C THR A 498 25.15 -13.77 11.62
N GLU A 499 24.69 -14.70 12.45
CA GLU A 499 23.74 -15.73 12.06
C GLU A 499 22.50 -15.65 12.95
N THR A 500 21.34 -15.96 12.35
CA THR A 500 20.09 -16.11 13.09
C THR A 500 20.06 -17.48 13.75
N ILE A 501 19.64 -17.50 15.02
CA ILE A 501 19.32 -18.71 15.74
C ILE A 501 17.79 -18.88 15.63
N PRO A 502 17.29 -19.99 15.06
CA PRO A 502 15.85 -20.22 14.95
C PRO A 502 15.12 -19.99 16.27
N LYS A 503 13.94 -19.37 16.19
CA LYS A 503 13.06 -19.19 17.34
C LYS A 503 12.78 -20.51 18.06
N LEU A 504 12.51 -20.46 19.35
CA LEU A 504 12.21 -21.65 20.16
C LEU A 504 10.89 -22.28 19.70
N ALA A 505 10.86 -23.62 19.61
CA ALA A 505 9.65 -24.35 19.22
C ALA A 505 8.54 -24.12 20.26
N THR A 506 7.36 -23.72 19.79
CA THR A 506 6.17 -23.50 20.62
C THR A 506 5.41 -24.82 20.83
N VAL A 507 4.83 -25.00 22.02
CA VAL A 507 3.96 -26.15 22.31
C VAL A 507 2.80 -26.18 21.31
N SER A 508 2.53 -27.33 20.69
CA SER A 508 1.45 -27.51 19.70
C SER A 508 0.67 -28.80 19.95
N VAL A 509 -0.53 -28.91 19.38
CA VAL A 509 -1.30 -30.17 19.35
C VAL A 509 -1.12 -30.88 18.00
N GLN A 510 -1.00 -32.20 18.07
CA GLN A 510 -0.98 -33.08 16.91
C GLN A 510 -2.09 -34.12 16.98
N TYR A 511 -2.74 -34.41 15.85
CA TYR A 511 -3.84 -35.36 15.79
C TYR A 511 -3.95 -36.03 14.43
N ARG A 512 -4.62 -37.18 14.43
CA ARG A 512 -4.98 -37.91 13.21
C ARG A 512 -6.21 -38.76 13.44
N THR A 513 -6.91 -39.12 12.36
CA THR A 513 -8.15 -39.89 12.44
C THR A 513 -8.07 -41.19 11.65
N HIS A 514 -8.89 -42.16 12.07
CA HIS A 514 -9.17 -43.35 11.28
C HIS A 514 -10.44 -43.11 10.46
N VAL A 515 -10.27 -42.97 9.15
CA VAL A 515 -11.34 -42.62 8.21
C VAL A 515 -11.86 -43.88 7.52
N GLN A 516 -13.18 -43.99 7.40
CA GLN A 516 -13.80 -45.08 6.65
C GLN A 516 -13.18 -45.23 5.26
N THR A 517 -12.82 -46.46 4.88
CA THR A 517 -12.15 -46.82 3.60
C THR A 517 -10.65 -46.55 3.56
N TYR A 518 -10.17 -45.49 4.22
CA TYR A 518 -8.77 -45.04 4.12
C TYR A 518 -7.88 -45.46 5.29
N SER A 519 -8.47 -45.99 6.37
CA SER A 519 -7.75 -46.33 7.61
C SER A 519 -7.17 -45.09 8.31
N TRP A 520 -6.15 -45.28 9.15
CA TRP A 520 -5.43 -44.19 9.80
C TRP A 520 -4.71 -43.33 8.76
N GLU A 521 -4.82 -42.01 8.90
CA GLU A 521 -3.97 -41.08 8.17
C GLU A 521 -2.48 -41.34 8.51
N GLU A 522 -1.62 -41.35 7.49
CA GLU A 522 -0.18 -41.63 7.66
C GLU A 522 0.51 -40.50 8.41
N GLU A 523 0.15 -39.25 8.10
CA GLU A 523 0.70 -38.05 8.71
C GLU A 523 -0.13 -37.57 9.91
N TRP A 524 0.54 -37.03 10.91
CA TRP A 524 -0.10 -36.28 11.99
C TRP A 524 -0.34 -34.83 11.54
N ARG A 525 -1.58 -34.38 11.68
CA ARG A 525 -1.98 -32.99 11.48
C ARG A 525 -1.63 -32.17 12.72
N SER A 526 -1.30 -30.89 12.54
CA SER A 526 -0.94 -29.99 13.65
C SER A 526 -1.89 -28.78 13.68
N ASP A 527 -1.94 -28.07 14.80
CA ASP A 527 -2.73 -26.85 15.05
C ASP A 527 -3.52 -26.27 13.86
N GLY A 528 -4.81 -26.65 13.77
CA GLY A 528 -5.77 -26.09 12.81
C GLY A 528 -5.90 -26.85 11.49
N ASP A 529 -4.98 -27.77 11.19
CA ASP A 529 -5.04 -28.57 9.98
C ASP A 529 -6.22 -29.54 9.98
N LEU A 530 -6.84 -29.79 8.83
CA LEU A 530 -7.91 -30.80 8.71
C LEU A 530 -7.34 -32.21 8.89
N SER A 531 -7.90 -32.96 9.85
CA SER A 531 -7.80 -34.41 9.93
C SER A 531 -9.16 -35.04 9.58
N GLY A 532 -9.16 -35.94 8.60
CA GLY A 532 -10.38 -36.53 8.04
C GLY A 532 -10.70 -36.06 6.63
N THR A 533 -11.99 -35.93 6.30
CA THR A 533 -12.47 -35.53 4.97
C THR A 533 -13.60 -34.52 5.05
N GLU A 534 -13.68 -33.65 4.05
CA GLU A 534 -14.80 -32.74 3.84
C GLU A 534 -15.51 -33.09 2.52
N GLY A 535 -16.84 -33.20 2.54
CA GLY A 535 -17.66 -33.44 1.34
C GLY A 535 -17.59 -34.85 0.73
N GLN A 536 -16.75 -35.75 1.24
CA GLN A 536 -16.56 -37.11 0.70
C GLN A 536 -17.51 -38.17 1.29
N ALA A 537 -18.37 -37.77 2.23
CA ALA A 537 -19.30 -38.65 2.92
C ALA A 537 -18.64 -39.84 3.66
N LYS A 538 -17.37 -39.70 4.07
CA LYS A 538 -16.64 -40.71 4.85
C LYS A 538 -16.74 -40.40 6.33
N ARG A 539 -17.12 -41.40 7.14
CA ARG A 539 -17.17 -41.24 8.59
C ARG A 539 -15.78 -41.35 9.21
N LEU A 540 -15.54 -40.59 10.26
CA LEU A 540 -14.50 -40.88 11.24
C LEU A 540 -14.94 -42.07 12.10
N GLU A 541 -14.01 -42.96 12.42
CA GLU A 541 -14.25 -44.15 13.28
C GLU A 541 -13.42 -44.12 14.56
N ALA A 542 -12.26 -43.47 14.55
CA ALA A 542 -11.39 -43.26 15.70
C ALA A 542 -10.49 -42.02 15.55
N ILE A 543 -9.90 -41.56 16.64
CA ILE A 543 -8.98 -40.41 16.70
C ILE A 543 -7.85 -40.64 17.72
N GLN A 544 -6.68 -40.07 17.43
CA GLN A 544 -5.55 -39.92 18.35
C GLN A 544 -5.12 -38.44 18.40
N ILE A 545 -4.83 -37.93 19.60
CA ILE A 545 -4.45 -36.54 19.86
C ILE A 545 -3.30 -36.51 20.87
N GLN A 546 -2.21 -35.80 20.59
CA GLN A 546 -1.05 -35.68 21.46
C GLN A 546 -0.50 -34.25 21.47
N LEU A 547 0.21 -33.87 22.53
CA LEU A 547 0.95 -32.61 22.58
C LEU A 547 2.36 -32.82 22.03
N LYS A 548 2.90 -31.81 21.35
CA LYS A 548 4.27 -31.79 20.84
C LYS A 548 5.03 -30.59 21.41
N ASP A 549 6.34 -30.79 21.61
CA ASP A 549 7.27 -29.78 22.15
C ASP A 549 6.82 -29.23 23.52
N GLN A 550 6.22 -30.10 24.32
CA GLN A 550 5.61 -29.78 25.60
C GLN A 550 6.61 -29.26 26.64
N LYS A 551 6.40 -28.02 27.08
CA LYS A 551 7.22 -27.33 28.10
C LYS A 551 6.62 -27.40 29.51
N TYR A 552 5.31 -27.55 29.62
CA TYR A 552 4.55 -27.49 30.87
C TYR A 552 3.97 -28.86 31.22
N THR A 553 3.87 -29.17 32.50
CA THR A 553 3.27 -30.45 32.94
C THR A 553 1.78 -30.51 32.62
N GLY A 554 1.24 -31.70 32.32
CA GLY A 554 -0.16 -31.86 31.94
C GLY A 554 -0.38 -32.81 30.77
N ASP A 555 -1.63 -33.18 30.51
CA ASP A 555 -2.03 -34.05 29.40
C ASP A 555 -3.16 -33.41 28.58
N ILE A 556 -3.24 -33.73 27.29
CA ILE A 556 -4.48 -33.55 26.49
C ILE A 556 -5.36 -34.79 26.67
N VAL A 557 -6.57 -34.57 27.17
CA VAL A 557 -7.54 -35.62 27.53
C VAL A 557 -8.77 -35.50 26.64
N TYR A 558 -9.23 -36.62 26.11
CA TYR A 558 -10.36 -36.63 25.18
C TYR A 558 -11.18 -37.92 25.24
N LYS A 559 -12.42 -37.83 24.77
CA LYS A 559 -13.31 -38.97 24.55
C LYS A 559 -14.24 -38.69 23.38
N THR A 560 -14.73 -39.76 22.76
CA THR A 560 -15.65 -39.69 21.61
C THR A 560 -16.97 -40.37 21.91
N HIS A 561 -18.05 -39.84 21.33
CA HIS A 561 -19.34 -40.52 21.25
C HIS A 561 -19.38 -41.40 20.01
N VAL A 562 -19.47 -42.72 20.20
CA VAL A 562 -19.47 -43.71 19.13
C VAL A 562 -20.88 -44.25 18.92
N GLN A 563 -21.29 -44.40 17.67
CA GLN A 563 -22.55 -45.04 17.31
C GLN A 563 -22.74 -46.36 18.08
N THR A 564 -23.93 -46.55 18.66
CA THR A 564 -24.31 -47.72 19.49
C THR A 564 -23.69 -47.76 20.88
N TYR A 565 -22.49 -47.20 21.08
CA TYR A 565 -21.77 -47.29 22.37
C TYR A 565 -21.88 -46.04 23.23
N GLY A 566 -22.30 -44.92 22.66
CA GLY A 566 -22.37 -43.67 23.39
C GLY A 566 -20.98 -43.09 23.66
N TRP A 567 -20.87 -42.27 24.71
CA TRP A 567 -19.60 -41.71 25.17
C TRP A 567 -18.70 -42.80 25.74
N GLN A 568 -17.49 -42.92 25.20
CA GLN A 568 -16.47 -43.83 25.71
C GLN A 568 -15.68 -43.23 26.88
N SER A 569 -14.90 -44.07 27.56
CA SER A 569 -13.95 -43.63 28.60
C SER A 569 -12.93 -42.65 28.05
N GLU A 570 -12.45 -41.78 28.94
CA GLU A 570 -11.43 -40.78 28.59
C GLU A 570 -10.07 -41.44 28.37
N VAL A 571 -9.38 -40.94 27.35
CA VAL A 571 -8.02 -41.31 26.98
C VAL A 571 -7.17 -40.05 26.91
N LYS A 572 -5.85 -40.23 26.87
CA LYS A 572 -4.91 -39.12 26.83
C LYS A 572 -3.74 -39.37 25.89
N ASN A 573 -3.11 -38.29 25.43
CA ASN A 573 -1.85 -38.25 24.68
C ASN A 573 -1.57 -39.47 23.79
N GLY A 574 -2.03 -39.43 22.54
CA GLY A 574 -1.75 -40.42 21.51
C GLY A 574 -2.57 -41.71 21.63
N THR A 575 -3.30 -41.91 22.73
CA THR A 575 -4.14 -43.10 22.93
C THR A 575 -5.41 -43.07 22.08
N THR A 576 -5.77 -44.16 21.42
CA THR A 576 -6.96 -44.18 20.54
C THR A 576 -8.28 -43.99 21.29
N SER A 577 -9.13 -43.06 20.84
CA SER A 577 -10.56 -42.97 21.18
C SER A 577 -11.41 -43.33 19.96
N GLY A 578 -12.41 -44.19 20.10
CA GLY A 578 -13.24 -44.69 18.99
C GLY A 578 -13.12 -46.20 18.78
N THR A 579 -13.34 -46.65 17.54
CA THR A 579 -13.25 -48.06 17.16
C THR A 579 -12.54 -48.26 15.83
N GLU A 580 -11.71 -49.29 15.74
CA GLU A 580 -11.09 -49.73 14.50
C GLU A 580 -11.75 -51.02 14.00
N GLY A 581 -12.08 -51.09 12.70
CA GLY A 581 -12.61 -52.30 12.06
C GLY A 581 -14.02 -52.72 12.50
N LYS A 582 -14.74 -51.91 13.29
CA LYS A 582 -16.13 -52.18 13.73
C LYS A 582 -17.20 -51.47 12.91
N ALA A 583 -16.79 -50.66 11.93
CA ALA A 583 -17.67 -49.88 11.08
C ALA A 583 -18.64 -48.95 11.85
N LYS A 584 -18.20 -48.41 13.00
CA LYS A 584 -18.98 -47.48 13.83
C LYS A 584 -18.46 -46.06 13.63
N ARG A 585 -19.39 -45.13 13.38
CA ARG A 585 -19.05 -43.69 13.25
C ARG A 585 -18.81 -43.04 14.60
N LEU A 586 -17.92 -42.06 14.63
CA LEU A 586 -17.92 -41.01 15.63
C LEU A 586 -19.09 -40.06 15.35
N GLU A 587 -19.75 -39.60 16.40
CA GLU A 587 -20.86 -38.63 16.32
C GLU A 587 -20.55 -37.33 17.08
N ALA A 588 -19.67 -37.38 18.09
CA ALA A 588 -19.24 -36.22 18.86
C ALA A 588 -17.89 -36.47 19.56
N ILE A 589 -17.26 -35.39 20.03
CA ILE A 589 -15.99 -35.42 20.75
C ILE A 589 -15.96 -34.36 21.86
N LYS A 590 -15.18 -34.62 22.91
CA LYS A 590 -14.85 -33.68 24.00
C LYS A 590 -13.35 -33.74 24.26
N ILE A 591 -12.69 -32.59 24.36
CA ILE A 591 -11.23 -32.46 24.51
C ILE A 591 -10.93 -31.38 25.56
N TYR A 592 -10.04 -31.64 26.50
CA TYR A 592 -9.57 -30.66 27.48
C TYR A 592 -8.12 -30.91 27.91
N LEU A 593 -7.47 -29.87 28.46
CA LEU A 593 -6.12 -29.95 28.98
C LEU A 593 -6.13 -30.17 30.49
N THR A 594 -5.03 -30.69 31.03
CA THR A 594 -4.83 -30.89 32.48
C THR A 594 -3.47 -30.32 32.92
N GLY A 595 -3.24 -30.20 34.23
CA GLY A 595 -1.98 -29.68 34.77
C GLY A 595 -1.70 -28.22 34.37
N GLU A 596 -0.41 -27.85 34.35
CA GLU A 596 0.05 -26.52 33.93
C GLU A 596 -0.35 -26.20 32.48
N MET A 597 -0.51 -27.21 31.61
CA MET A 597 -1.02 -26.99 30.25
C MET A 597 -2.40 -26.32 30.23
N ALA A 598 -3.30 -26.67 31.15
CA ALA A 598 -4.63 -26.05 31.25
C ALA A 598 -4.59 -24.60 31.78
N GLU A 599 -3.54 -24.27 32.52
CA GLU A 599 -3.31 -22.92 33.03
C GLU A 599 -2.68 -22.01 31.98
N LYS A 600 -1.85 -22.57 31.10
CA LYS A 600 -1.09 -21.83 30.08
C LYS A 600 -1.75 -21.78 28.71
N TYR A 601 -2.62 -22.73 28.41
CA TYR A 601 -3.28 -22.82 27.11
C TYR A 601 -4.78 -23.12 27.24
N ASP A 602 -5.51 -22.73 26.21
CA ASP A 602 -6.85 -23.16 25.88
C ASP A 602 -6.79 -24.09 24.66
N VAL A 603 -7.58 -25.16 24.65
CA VAL A 603 -7.75 -26.03 23.49
C VAL A 603 -9.09 -25.74 22.81
N TYR A 604 -9.02 -25.43 21.53
CA TYR A 604 -10.17 -25.19 20.65
C TYR A 604 -10.29 -26.33 19.64
N TYR A 605 -11.51 -26.79 19.38
CA TYR A 605 -11.77 -27.83 18.38
C TYR A 605 -13.15 -27.71 17.73
N CYS A 606 -13.21 -27.92 16.43
CA CYS A 606 -14.46 -27.95 15.67
C CYS A 606 -14.51 -29.22 14.82
N VAL A 607 -15.72 -29.64 14.45
CA VAL A 607 -15.95 -30.87 13.68
C VAL A 607 -16.85 -30.61 12.48
N HIS A 608 -16.54 -31.30 11.37
CA HIS A 608 -17.41 -31.35 10.22
C HIS A 608 -18.40 -32.52 10.40
N ALA A 609 -19.68 -32.21 10.59
CA ALA A 609 -20.73 -33.18 10.83
C ALA A 609 -21.64 -33.35 9.60
N GLN A 610 -22.01 -34.60 9.30
CA GLN A 610 -22.97 -34.91 8.24
C GLN A 610 -24.24 -34.08 8.38
N THR A 611 -24.70 -33.48 7.28
CA THR A 611 -25.87 -32.59 7.18
C THR A 611 -25.61 -31.16 7.67
N TYR A 612 -24.70 -30.94 8.62
CA TYR A 612 -24.49 -29.62 9.23
C TYR A 612 -23.24 -28.88 8.73
N GLY A 613 -22.30 -29.59 8.10
CA GLY A 613 -21.03 -29.00 7.70
C GLY A 613 -20.12 -28.78 8.91
N TRP A 614 -19.25 -27.77 8.83
CA TRP A 614 -18.46 -27.31 9.96
C TRP A 614 -19.34 -26.68 11.04
N LEU A 615 -19.27 -27.23 12.24
CA LEU A 615 -19.87 -26.67 13.45
C LEU A 615 -18.94 -25.61 14.08
N GLY A 616 -19.47 -24.86 15.05
CA GLY A 616 -18.68 -23.88 15.81
C GLY A 616 -17.51 -24.51 16.59
N TRP A 617 -16.63 -23.66 17.11
CA TRP A 617 -15.50 -24.09 17.94
C TRP A 617 -15.96 -24.41 19.36
N ALA A 618 -15.66 -25.62 19.84
CA ALA A 618 -15.77 -25.99 21.25
C ALA A 618 -14.45 -25.66 21.96
N LYS A 619 -14.54 -25.25 23.22
CA LYS A 619 -13.40 -24.87 24.06
C LYS A 619 -13.32 -25.73 25.31
N ASN A 620 -12.11 -26.16 25.71
CA ASN A 620 -11.79 -26.67 27.05
C ASN A 620 -12.84 -27.62 27.69
N GLY A 621 -13.20 -28.69 26.99
CA GLY A 621 -14.10 -29.71 27.53
C GLY A 621 -15.57 -29.49 27.21
N GLU A 622 -15.92 -28.50 26.40
CA GLU A 622 -17.23 -28.44 25.76
C GLU A 622 -17.46 -29.63 24.82
N TYR A 623 -18.69 -29.86 24.40
CA TYR A 623 -18.96 -30.92 23.43
C TYR A 623 -18.86 -30.35 22.01
N ALA A 624 -18.36 -31.14 21.07
CA ALA A 624 -18.39 -30.83 19.64
C ALA A 624 -19.04 -31.98 18.87
N GLY A 625 -19.99 -31.68 17.97
CA GLY A 625 -20.67 -32.68 17.14
C GLY A 625 -22.18 -32.83 17.40
N THR A 626 -22.69 -34.05 17.18
CA THR A 626 -24.11 -34.33 16.97
C THR A 626 -24.56 -35.61 17.68
N ALA A 627 -24.06 -35.87 18.89
CA ALA A 627 -24.32 -37.12 19.56
C ALA A 627 -25.83 -37.35 19.79
N GLY A 628 -26.30 -38.54 19.42
CA GLY A 628 -27.73 -38.89 19.47
C GLY A 628 -28.54 -38.52 18.23
N LEU A 629 -28.02 -37.71 17.30
CA LEU A 629 -28.70 -37.35 16.04
C LEU A 629 -28.45 -38.34 14.90
N SER A 630 -27.67 -39.38 15.17
CA SER A 630 -27.25 -40.36 14.17
C SER A 630 -26.50 -39.77 12.96
N LYS A 631 -25.85 -38.62 13.13
CA LYS A 631 -24.99 -38.00 12.11
C LYS A 631 -23.53 -38.33 12.39
N ARG A 632 -22.78 -38.67 11.33
CA ARG A 632 -21.35 -38.97 11.40
C ARG A 632 -20.52 -37.69 11.44
N LEU A 633 -19.41 -37.72 12.15
CA LEU A 633 -18.30 -36.79 11.92
C LEU A 633 -17.53 -37.24 10.68
N GLU A 634 -17.07 -36.27 9.88
CA GLU A 634 -16.29 -36.50 8.66
C GLU A 634 -14.88 -35.90 8.75
N GLY A 635 -14.71 -34.82 9.54
CA GLY A 635 -13.41 -34.18 9.77
C GLY A 635 -13.37 -33.42 11.11
N ILE A 636 -12.17 -33.07 11.54
CA ILE A 636 -11.89 -32.32 12.78
C ILE A 636 -10.69 -31.39 12.60
N LYS A 637 -10.74 -30.24 13.26
CA LYS A 637 -9.60 -29.32 13.48
C LYS A 637 -9.43 -29.08 14.97
N ILE A 638 -8.20 -28.99 15.44
CA ILE A 638 -7.84 -28.75 16.85
C ILE A 638 -6.70 -27.74 16.88
N VAL A 639 -6.81 -26.71 17.71
CA VAL A 639 -5.82 -25.64 17.86
C VAL A 639 -5.52 -25.45 19.34
N LEU A 640 -4.24 -25.30 19.67
CA LEU A 640 -3.79 -24.85 20.98
C LEU A 640 -3.57 -23.33 20.94
N VAL A 641 -4.19 -22.60 21.86
CA VAL A 641 -4.06 -21.14 21.96
C VAL A 641 -3.57 -20.78 23.35
N GLU A 642 -2.63 -19.85 23.48
CA GLU A 642 -2.21 -19.37 24.81
C GLU A 642 -3.40 -18.87 25.62
N LYS A 643 -3.34 -19.02 26.94
CA LYS A 643 -4.44 -18.65 27.84
C LYS A 643 -4.82 -17.17 27.65
N GLY A 644 -6.08 -16.91 27.29
CA GLY A 644 -6.56 -15.55 27.02
C GLY A 644 -6.20 -14.99 25.64
N GLY A 645 -5.58 -15.81 24.77
CA GLY A 645 -5.38 -15.50 23.36
C GLY A 645 -6.68 -15.48 22.56
N LYS A 646 -6.60 -15.04 21.30
CA LYS A 646 -7.76 -14.92 20.41
C LYS A 646 -8.27 -16.31 19.98
N GLU A 647 -9.59 -16.47 20.00
CA GLU A 647 -10.27 -17.66 19.47
C GLU A 647 -9.98 -17.83 17.95
N PRO A 648 -9.87 -19.06 17.44
CA PRO A 648 -9.73 -19.30 16.00
C PRO A 648 -10.90 -18.71 15.20
N GLN A 649 -10.61 -18.32 13.95
CA GLN A 649 -11.65 -17.82 13.05
C GLN A 649 -12.71 -18.90 12.79
N GLN A 650 -13.99 -18.51 12.75
CA GLN A 650 -15.08 -19.44 12.48
C GLN A 650 -14.92 -20.12 11.12
N GLU A 651 -15.16 -21.43 11.09
CA GLU A 651 -15.02 -22.29 9.89
C GLU A 651 -16.34 -22.45 9.11
N GLY A 652 -17.48 -22.13 9.73
CA GLY A 652 -18.82 -22.32 9.14
C GLY A 652 -19.84 -21.27 9.59
N ASN A 653 -21.05 -21.32 9.04
CA ASN A 653 -22.11 -20.34 9.29
C ASN A 653 -22.86 -20.54 10.62
N THR A 654 -22.30 -21.30 11.56
CA THR A 654 -22.94 -21.60 12.85
C THR A 654 -21.97 -21.41 14.00
N ASP A 655 -22.43 -20.68 15.02
CA ASP A 655 -21.71 -20.51 16.28
C ASP A 655 -21.77 -21.78 17.15
N ALA A 656 -22.68 -22.71 16.85
CA ALA A 656 -22.94 -23.86 17.71
C ALA A 656 -21.93 -24.99 17.44
N ALA A 657 -21.07 -25.28 18.42
CA ALA A 657 -20.14 -26.41 18.36
C ALA A 657 -20.83 -27.77 18.50
N TYR A 658 -22.01 -27.81 19.13
CA TYR A 658 -22.75 -29.03 19.42
C TYR A 658 -24.25 -28.89 19.10
N VAL A 659 -24.78 -29.81 18.30
CA VAL A 659 -26.17 -29.81 17.84
C VAL A 659 -26.95 -30.89 18.59
N THR A 660 -28.04 -30.50 19.22
CA THR A 660 -29.00 -31.43 19.85
C THR A 660 -30.29 -31.53 19.01
N ALA A 661 -31.20 -32.42 19.40
CA ALA A 661 -32.44 -32.65 18.65
C ALA A 661 -33.35 -31.41 18.60
N ASN A 662 -33.20 -30.48 19.56
CA ASN A 662 -33.94 -29.23 19.61
C ASN A 662 -33.28 -28.10 18.79
N SER A 663 -31.99 -28.20 18.48
CA SER A 663 -31.25 -27.18 17.71
C SER A 663 -31.56 -27.21 16.20
N ALA A 664 -32.32 -28.21 15.73
CA ALA A 664 -32.64 -28.40 14.31
C ALA A 664 -33.83 -27.55 13.81
N SER A 665 -34.52 -26.81 14.70
CA SER A 665 -35.66 -25.95 14.38
C SER A 665 -35.32 -24.46 14.16
N GLY A 666 -34.04 -24.07 14.28
CA GLY A 666 -33.62 -22.66 14.15
C GLY A 666 -33.88 -21.80 15.39
N GLU A 667 -34.32 -22.40 16.51
CA GLU A 667 -34.38 -21.73 17.81
C GLU A 667 -33.05 -21.93 18.56
N LYS A 668 -32.54 -20.85 19.16
CA LYS A 668 -31.32 -20.82 19.97
C LYS A 668 -31.44 -21.89 21.07
N SER A 669 -30.54 -22.88 21.08
CA SER A 669 -30.57 -23.98 22.04
C SER A 669 -30.34 -23.45 23.46
N THR A 670 -31.36 -23.51 24.30
CA THR A 670 -31.31 -23.13 25.71
C THR A 670 -31.16 -24.38 26.58
N ASN A 671 -29.96 -24.96 26.65
CA ASN A 671 -29.70 -26.11 27.54
C ASN A 671 -29.58 -25.62 28.99
N TYR A 672 -30.69 -25.23 29.63
CA TYR A 672 -30.69 -24.64 30.96
C TYR A 672 -30.81 -25.69 32.08
N VAL A 673 -31.40 -26.86 31.81
CA VAL A 673 -31.56 -27.95 32.78
C VAL A 673 -31.07 -29.28 32.23
N THR A 674 -30.45 -30.07 33.10
CA THR A 674 -30.08 -31.45 32.83
C THR A 674 -30.69 -32.40 33.85
N TYR A 675 -31.13 -33.57 33.42
CA TYR A 675 -31.81 -34.54 34.29
C TYR A 675 -31.63 -35.98 33.82
N ARG A 676 -31.66 -36.92 34.77
CA ARG A 676 -31.67 -38.35 34.48
C ARG A 676 -32.54 -39.12 35.45
N THR A 677 -33.00 -40.28 35.02
CA THR A 677 -33.85 -41.16 35.82
C THR A 677 -33.22 -42.53 35.99
N HIS A 678 -33.47 -43.14 37.15
CA HIS A 678 -33.18 -44.55 37.42
C HIS A 678 -34.40 -45.38 37.03
N VAL A 679 -34.26 -46.19 35.98
CA VAL A 679 -35.35 -47.01 35.45
C VAL A 679 -35.19 -48.46 35.90
N GLN A 680 -36.28 -49.06 36.37
CA GLN A 680 -36.32 -50.47 36.77
C GLN A 680 -35.61 -51.37 35.74
N THR A 681 -34.69 -52.22 36.20
CA THR A 681 -33.89 -53.19 35.40
C THR A 681 -32.97 -52.59 34.33
N ILE A 682 -32.94 -51.27 34.17
CA ILE A 682 -32.02 -50.56 33.26
C ILE A 682 -30.96 -49.82 34.08
N GLY A 683 -31.32 -49.30 35.25
CA GLY A 683 -30.44 -48.48 36.07
C GLY A 683 -30.56 -47.01 35.72
N TRP A 684 -29.57 -46.22 36.13
CA TRP A 684 -29.44 -44.82 35.76
C TRP A 684 -29.26 -44.68 34.26
N GLN A 685 -30.12 -43.87 33.64
CA GLN A 685 -29.96 -43.47 32.26
C GLN A 685 -29.00 -42.28 32.14
N ASP A 686 -28.53 -42.02 30.93
CA ASP A 686 -27.73 -40.84 30.64
C ASP A 686 -28.50 -39.55 30.94
N TRP A 687 -27.75 -38.51 31.32
CA TRP A 687 -28.25 -37.15 31.43
C TRP A 687 -28.93 -36.70 30.14
N LYS A 688 -30.14 -36.17 30.29
CA LYS A 688 -30.98 -35.55 29.29
C LYS A 688 -31.00 -34.05 29.52
N TYR A 689 -31.39 -33.31 28.48
CA TYR A 689 -31.44 -31.86 28.47
C TYR A 689 -32.89 -31.39 28.26
N ASP A 690 -33.11 -30.09 28.27
CA ASP A 690 -34.40 -29.44 28.03
C ASP A 690 -35.27 -30.18 27.00
N GLY A 691 -36.42 -30.66 27.43
CA GLY A 691 -37.45 -31.30 26.60
C GLY A 691 -37.15 -32.73 26.15
N VAL A 692 -35.95 -33.26 26.42
CA VAL A 692 -35.59 -34.63 26.02
C VAL A 692 -36.04 -35.64 27.07
N MET A 693 -36.92 -36.56 26.68
CA MET A 693 -37.44 -37.60 27.59
C MET A 693 -36.33 -38.38 28.29
N SER A 694 -36.40 -38.41 29.63
CA SER A 694 -35.69 -39.36 30.49
C SER A 694 -36.68 -40.42 30.99
N GLY A 695 -36.36 -41.68 30.81
CA GLY A 695 -37.17 -42.83 31.19
C GLY A 695 -37.44 -43.78 30.01
N THR A 696 -38.64 -44.34 30.02
CA THR A 696 -39.19 -45.19 28.96
C THR A 696 -40.65 -44.82 28.70
N GLU A 697 -41.14 -45.11 27.50
CA GLU A 697 -42.54 -44.94 27.14
C GLU A 697 -43.10 -46.30 26.69
N GLY A 698 -44.18 -46.75 27.34
CA GLY A 698 -44.91 -47.97 26.95
C GLY A 698 -44.20 -49.30 27.25
N GLN A 699 -42.98 -49.27 27.81
CA GLN A 699 -42.20 -50.47 28.13
C GLN A 699 -42.58 -51.13 29.46
N SER A 700 -43.54 -50.54 30.19
CA SER A 700 -43.96 -51.02 31.50
C SER A 700 -42.88 -51.07 32.58
N LYS A 701 -41.84 -50.23 32.47
CA LYS A 701 -40.77 -50.08 33.46
C LYS A 701 -41.02 -48.82 34.29
N ARG A 702 -40.91 -48.92 35.61
CA ARG A 702 -41.08 -47.78 36.53
C ARG A 702 -39.81 -46.95 36.63
N LEU A 703 -39.99 -45.65 36.84
CA LEU A 703 -38.97 -44.79 37.43
C LEU A 703 -38.87 -45.08 38.93
N GLU A 704 -37.64 -45.13 39.45
CA GLU A 704 -37.35 -45.39 40.87
C GLU A 704 -36.63 -44.21 41.54
N GLY A 705 -35.92 -43.39 40.76
CA GLY A 705 -35.25 -42.18 41.23
C GLY A 705 -34.99 -41.20 40.08
N ILE A 706 -34.72 -39.94 40.43
CA ILE A 706 -34.42 -38.85 39.50
C ILE A 706 -33.36 -37.91 40.10
N GLU A 707 -32.50 -37.39 39.24
CA GLU A 707 -31.58 -36.29 39.51
C GLU A 707 -31.78 -35.20 38.47
N ILE A 708 -31.80 -33.94 38.92
CA ILE A 708 -32.09 -32.75 38.10
C ILE A 708 -31.12 -31.65 38.55
N GLN A 709 -30.41 -31.03 37.62
CA GLN A 709 -29.47 -29.94 37.92
C GLN A 709 -29.53 -28.88 36.84
N LEU A 710 -29.29 -27.63 37.23
CA LEU A 710 -29.07 -26.54 36.28
C LEU A 710 -27.78 -26.83 35.49
N ALA A 711 -27.78 -26.53 34.20
CA ALA A 711 -26.59 -26.69 33.38
C ALA A 711 -25.52 -25.65 33.77
N ASP A 712 -24.25 -26.06 33.78
CA ASP A 712 -23.12 -25.19 34.15
C ASP A 712 -22.96 -23.96 33.23
N ASN A 713 -23.54 -24.02 32.02
CA ASN A 713 -23.47 -23.01 30.98
C ASN A 713 -24.88 -22.49 30.64
N LEU A 714 -25.57 -21.85 31.60
CA LEU A 714 -26.75 -21.05 31.28
C LEU A 714 -26.31 -20.05 30.19
N ASN A 715 -26.84 -20.21 28.98
CA ASN A 715 -26.46 -19.44 27.79
C ASN A 715 -27.05 -18.02 27.84
N THR A 716 -26.81 -17.33 28.95
CA THR A 716 -27.18 -15.95 29.25
C THR A 716 -25.91 -15.21 29.66
N ASP A 717 -25.73 -13.99 29.16
CA ASP A 717 -24.55 -13.15 29.46
C ASP A 717 -24.43 -12.77 30.96
N GLU A 718 -25.43 -13.14 31.77
CA GLU A 718 -25.51 -12.97 33.22
C GLU A 718 -25.69 -14.33 33.92
N LYS A 719 -24.89 -14.59 34.96
CA LYS A 719 -25.00 -15.79 35.81
C LYS A 719 -25.99 -15.50 36.94
N TYR A 720 -27.16 -16.12 36.92
CA TYR A 720 -28.18 -15.97 37.96
C TYR A 720 -27.94 -16.92 39.14
N GLU A 721 -28.00 -16.41 40.36
CA GLU A 721 -27.89 -17.22 41.58
C GLU A 721 -29.20 -17.96 41.87
N GLY A 722 -29.16 -19.24 42.24
CA GLY A 722 -30.36 -20.02 42.60
C GLY A 722 -30.25 -21.51 42.33
N ASP A 723 -31.13 -22.30 42.95
CA ASP A 723 -31.18 -23.76 42.83
C ASP A 723 -32.41 -24.23 42.04
N ILE A 724 -32.31 -25.40 41.39
CA ILE A 724 -33.49 -26.21 40.99
C ILE A 724 -33.78 -27.23 42.10
N GLU A 725 -34.98 -27.15 42.68
CA GLU A 725 -35.45 -28.03 43.75
C GLU A 725 -36.58 -28.94 43.26
N TYR A 726 -36.60 -30.20 43.71
CA TYR A 726 -37.59 -31.18 43.30
C TYR A 726 -37.85 -32.24 44.37
N GLN A 727 -39.06 -32.79 44.37
CA GLN A 727 -39.43 -33.92 45.20
C GLN A 727 -40.35 -34.88 44.45
N THR A 728 -40.35 -36.15 44.85
CA THR A 728 -41.19 -37.18 44.24
C THR A 728 -42.14 -37.82 45.23
N HIS A 729 -43.32 -38.23 44.75
CA HIS A 729 -44.25 -39.07 45.51
C HIS A 729 -43.87 -40.54 45.29
N ILE A 730 -43.40 -41.21 46.35
CA ILE A 730 -42.82 -42.55 46.29
C ILE A 730 -43.80 -43.57 46.87
N GLN A 731 -43.93 -44.71 46.19
CA GLN A 731 -44.78 -45.80 46.65
C GLN A 731 -44.50 -46.19 48.11
N GLY A 732 -45.51 -45.99 48.96
CA GLY A 732 -45.49 -46.38 50.37
C GLY A 732 -44.78 -45.40 51.30
N TYR A 733 -44.25 -44.29 50.79
CA TYR A 733 -43.70 -43.20 51.59
C TYR A 733 -44.46 -41.88 51.42
N GLY A 734 -45.13 -41.68 50.29
CA GLY A 734 -45.77 -40.39 50.00
C GLY A 734 -44.77 -39.38 49.44
N TRP A 735 -45.05 -38.10 49.59
CA TRP A 735 -44.14 -37.02 49.22
C TRP A 735 -42.89 -37.03 50.11
N GLU A 736 -41.72 -36.82 49.52
CA GLU A 736 -40.45 -36.83 50.27
C GLU A 736 -40.41 -35.78 51.39
N GLU A 737 -40.97 -34.60 51.17
CA GLU A 737 -41.00 -33.54 52.19
C GLU A 737 -41.68 -33.98 53.49
N ASP A 738 -42.72 -34.81 53.43
CA ASP A 738 -43.51 -35.23 54.60
C ASP A 738 -42.69 -36.03 55.63
N TRP A 739 -41.63 -36.71 55.19
CA TRP A 739 -40.80 -37.58 56.05
C TRP A 739 -39.31 -37.24 56.04
N LYS A 740 -38.81 -36.57 54.99
CA LYS A 740 -37.42 -36.08 54.87
C LYS A 740 -37.29 -34.61 55.28
N GLY A 741 -38.37 -33.84 55.25
CA GLY A 741 -38.43 -32.43 55.64
C GLY A 741 -37.81 -31.45 54.64
N THR A 742 -37.25 -31.93 53.52
CA THR A 742 -36.57 -31.09 52.52
C THR A 742 -36.69 -31.70 51.12
N TRP A 743 -36.76 -30.85 50.09
CA TRP A 743 -36.71 -31.24 48.69
C TRP A 743 -35.26 -31.59 48.29
N ALA A 744 -35.09 -32.44 47.27
CA ALA A 744 -33.79 -32.60 46.61
C ALA A 744 -33.48 -31.36 45.78
N LYS A 745 -32.19 -31.10 45.53
CA LYS A 745 -31.76 -29.97 44.71
C LYS A 745 -30.47 -30.26 43.96
N ASN A 746 -30.29 -29.61 42.81
CA ASN A 746 -29.07 -29.61 41.99
C ASN A 746 -28.29 -30.94 41.99
N GLY A 747 -28.85 -31.95 41.35
CA GLY A 747 -28.21 -33.25 41.13
C GLY A 747 -28.38 -34.22 42.30
N ALA A 748 -28.95 -33.81 43.43
CA ALA A 748 -29.24 -34.71 44.54
C ALA A 748 -30.36 -35.71 44.18
N LEU A 749 -30.25 -36.95 44.62
CA LEU A 749 -31.29 -37.96 44.40
C LEU A 749 -32.64 -37.56 45.04
N SER A 750 -33.71 -37.62 44.23
CA SER A 750 -35.11 -37.73 44.68
C SER A 750 -35.65 -39.10 44.29
N GLY A 751 -36.22 -39.84 45.24
CA GLY A 751 -36.66 -41.23 45.04
C GLY A 751 -35.84 -42.25 45.83
N THR A 752 -35.78 -43.48 45.33
CA THR A 752 -35.04 -44.58 45.97
C THR A 752 -34.14 -45.31 45.00
N GLU A 753 -32.93 -45.61 45.44
CA GLU A 753 -32.05 -46.56 44.77
C GLU A 753 -32.16 -47.93 45.46
N SER A 754 -32.23 -49.02 44.68
CA SER A 754 -32.24 -50.41 45.18
C SER A 754 -33.42 -50.84 46.06
N GLN A 755 -34.42 -50.00 46.32
CA GLN A 755 -35.59 -50.37 47.12
C GLN A 755 -36.79 -50.87 46.29
N SER A 756 -36.66 -50.88 44.95
CA SER A 756 -37.72 -51.30 44.02
C SER A 756 -39.05 -50.54 44.16
N ARG A 757 -39.04 -49.30 44.67
CA ARG A 757 -40.23 -48.46 44.81
C ARG A 757 -40.40 -47.57 43.58
N ARG A 758 -41.64 -47.48 43.08
CA ARG A 758 -41.98 -46.60 41.95
C ARG A 758 -42.16 -45.15 42.41
N LEU A 759 -41.81 -44.23 41.53
CA LEU A 759 -42.29 -42.85 41.57
C LEU A 759 -43.71 -42.80 40.99
N GLU A 760 -44.59 -42.00 41.59
CA GLU A 760 -46.00 -41.84 41.17
C GLU A 760 -46.32 -40.40 40.75
N ALA A 761 -45.64 -39.40 41.31
CA ALA A 761 -45.72 -38.00 40.95
C ALA A 761 -44.42 -37.24 41.26
N ILE A 762 -44.28 -36.02 40.76
CA ILE A 762 -43.12 -35.14 40.96
C ILE A 762 -43.55 -33.66 41.03
N CYS A 763 -42.83 -32.86 41.82
CA CYS A 763 -42.86 -31.40 41.81
C CYS A 763 -41.45 -30.85 41.58
N ILE A 764 -41.31 -29.78 40.81
CA ILE A 764 -40.03 -29.14 40.48
C ILE A 764 -40.21 -27.62 40.51
N ARG A 765 -39.34 -26.90 41.22
CA ARG A 765 -39.34 -25.43 41.29
C ARG A 765 -37.92 -24.86 41.18
N LEU A 766 -37.85 -23.57 40.86
CA LEU A 766 -36.62 -22.79 40.91
C LEU A 766 -36.63 -21.93 42.18
N THR A 767 -35.45 -21.49 42.61
CA THR A 767 -35.26 -20.61 43.77
C THR A 767 -34.32 -19.45 43.42
N GLY A 768 -34.28 -18.41 44.25
CA GLY A 768 -33.36 -17.28 44.05
C GLY A 768 -33.65 -16.48 42.79
N GLU A 769 -32.61 -15.99 42.13
CA GLU A 769 -32.70 -15.25 40.86
C GLU A 769 -33.15 -16.16 39.72
N MET A 770 -32.85 -17.46 39.76
CA MET A 770 -33.38 -18.41 38.78
C MET A 770 -34.91 -18.41 38.73
N GLU A 771 -35.59 -18.28 39.88
CA GLU A 771 -37.05 -18.15 39.94
C GLU A 771 -37.56 -16.82 39.35
N ALA A 772 -36.77 -15.75 39.49
CA ALA A 772 -37.13 -14.44 38.96
C ALA A 772 -37.00 -14.36 37.43
N HIS A 773 -36.03 -15.07 36.86
CA HIS A 773 -35.68 -14.99 35.44
C HIS A 773 -36.22 -16.14 34.59
N PHE A 774 -36.61 -17.26 35.21
CA PHE A 774 -37.08 -18.44 34.50
C PHE A 774 -38.36 -19.05 35.10
N ASP A 775 -39.05 -19.82 34.26
CA ASP A 775 -40.09 -20.74 34.65
C ASP A 775 -39.67 -22.17 34.26
N VAL A 776 -39.90 -23.14 35.15
CA VAL A 776 -39.68 -24.57 34.88
C VAL A 776 -41.01 -25.25 34.54
N TYR A 777 -41.04 -25.90 33.37
CA TYR A 777 -42.14 -26.72 32.89
C TYR A 777 -41.72 -28.19 32.88
N TYR A 778 -42.59 -29.08 33.35
CA TYR A 778 -42.34 -30.51 33.34
C TYR A 778 -43.61 -31.32 33.17
N ARG A 779 -43.50 -32.47 32.52
CA ARG A 779 -44.60 -33.45 32.42
C ARG A 779 -44.06 -34.86 32.54
N VAL A 780 -44.96 -35.79 32.87
CA VAL A 780 -44.61 -37.19 33.09
C VAL A 780 -45.52 -38.12 32.30
N HIS A 781 -44.96 -39.25 31.87
CA HIS A 781 -45.69 -40.38 31.32
C HIS A 781 -46.10 -41.32 32.45
N ALA A 782 -47.38 -41.29 32.83
CA ALA A 782 -47.92 -42.11 33.90
C ALA A 782 -48.61 -43.37 33.36
N GLN A 783 -48.41 -44.50 34.02
CA GLN A 783 -49.06 -45.76 33.67
C GLN A 783 -50.58 -45.58 33.55
N THR A 784 -51.17 -46.13 32.49
CA THR A 784 -52.61 -46.03 32.14
C THR A 784 -53.04 -44.67 31.59
N PHE A 785 -52.38 -43.57 31.97
CA PHE A 785 -52.79 -42.23 31.56
C PHE A 785 -51.97 -41.65 30.40
N GLY A 786 -50.82 -42.24 30.09
CA GLY A 786 -49.91 -41.71 29.08
C GLY A 786 -49.22 -40.44 29.56
N TRP A 787 -48.81 -39.60 28.61
CA TRP A 787 -48.34 -38.25 28.91
C TRP A 787 -49.47 -37.38 29.46
N LEU A 788 -49.25 -36.86 30.67
CA LEU A 788 -50.10 -35.84 31.28
C LEU A 788 -49.67 -34.44 30.82
N GLY A 789 -50.49 -33.43 31.15
CA GLY A 789 -50.18 -32.03 30.84
C GLY A 789 -48.89 -31.53 31.53
N TRP A 790 -48.39 -30.41 31.05
CA TRP A 790 -47.23 -29.72 31.63
C TRP A 790 -47.60 -28.99 32.93
N ALA A 791 -46.96 -29.40 34.03
CA ALA A 791 -46.93 -28.67 35.29
C ALA A 791 -45.89 -27.54 35.23
N LYS A 792 -46.08 -26.53 36.10
CA LYS A 792 -45.24 -25.33 36.17
C LYS A 792 -44.85 -25.04 37.62
N ASN A 793 -43.59 -24.68 37.86
CA ASN A 793 -43.10 -24.06 39.11
C ASN A 793 -43.70 -24.62 40.41
N GLY A 794 -43.41 -25.88 40.72
CA GLY A 794 -43.80 -26.55 41.95
C GLY A 794 -45.18 -27.20 41.91
N ALA A 795 -45.98 -27.01 40.85
CA ALA A 795 -47.25 -27.72 40.67
C ALA A 795 -47.04 -29.24 40.50
N GLU A 796 -47.97 -30.06 40.97
CA GLU A 796 -47.81 -31.51 40.89
C GLU A 796 -47.90 -32.01 39.43
N ALA A 797 -47.07 -32.99 39.08
CA ALA A 797 -47.14 -33.72 37.82
C ALA A 797 -47.18 -35.24 38.10
N GLY A 798 -48.15 -35.96 37.52
CA GLY A 798 -48.30 -37.40 37.72
C GLY A 798 -49.61 -37.80 38.37
N THR A 799 -49.56 -38.78 39.28
CA THR A 799 -50.75 -39.29 39.94
C THR A 799 -50.54 -39.58 41.42
N ALA A 800 -51.52 -39.26 42.26
CA ALA A 800 -51.56 -39.67 43.67
C ALA A 800 -52.80 -40.54 43.95
N GLY A 801 -52.68 -41.48 44.90
CA GLY A 801 -53.80 -42.35 45.32
C GLY A 801 -54.21 -43.47 44.32
N TYR A 802 -53.78 -43.39 43.06
CA TYR A 802 -54.08 -44.40 42.03
C TYR A 802 -53.10 -45.58 41.97
N GLY A 803 -51.92 -45.46 42.59
CA GLY A 803 -50.89 -46.50 42.54
C GLY A 803 -50.22 -46.67 41.17
N LYS A 804 -50.23 -45.64 40.32
CA LYS A 804 -49.68 -45.70 38.95
C LYS A 804 -48.23 -45.23 38.94
N ARG A 805 -47.35 -46.01 38.29
CA ARG A 805 -45.93 -45.65 38.13
C ARG A 805 -45.75 -44.55 37.10
N LEU A 806 -44.74 -43.72 37.29
CA LEU A 806 -44.13 -42.95 36.21
C LEU A 806 -43.21 -43.85 35.39
N GLU A 807 -43.20 -43.66 34.07
CA GLU A 807 -42.32 -44.37 33.14
C GLU A 807 -41.29 -43.44 32.49
N GLY A 808 -41.64 -42.17 32.28
CA GLY A 808 -40.74 -41.16 31.73
C GLY A 808 -41.12 -39.73 32.13
N ILE A 809 -40.21 -38.80 31.92
CA ILE A 809 -40.32 -37.38 32.27
C ILE A 809 -39.64 -36.51 31.22
N GLU A 810 -40.20 -35.32 30.99
CA GLU A 810 -39.59 -34.21 30.25
C GLU A 810 -39.60 -32.96 31.12
N ILE A 811 -38.51 -32.19 31.07
CA ILE A 811 -38.32 -30.94 31.82
C ILE A 811 -37.72 -29.90 30.88
N VAL A 812 -38.26 -28.68 30.89
CA VAL A 812 -37.81 -27.54 30.08
C VAL A 812 -37.76 -26.30 30.98
N LEU A 813 -36.70 -25.49 30.84
CA LEU A 813 -36.65 -24.14 31.39
C LEU A 813 -36.93 -23.12 30.29
N VAL A 814 -37.78 -22.15 30.57
CA VAL A 814 -38.08 -21.04 29.67
C VAL A 814 -37.89 -19.72 30.42
N GLU A 815 -37.62 -18.63 29.71
CA GLU A 815 -37.59 -17.30 30.32
C GLU A 815 -38.88 -17.00 31.10
N LYS A 816 -38.80 -16.11 32.09
CA LYS A 816 -39.92 -15.80 32.96
C LYS A 816 -41.15 -15.39 32.16
N ASN A 817 -42.29 -16.01 32.46
CA ASN A 817 -43.56 -15.86 31.74
C ASN A 817 -43.58 -16.44 30.31
N GLY A 818 -42.58 -17.25 29.96
CA GLY A 818 -42.53 -18.03 28.73
C GLY A 818 -43.70 -19.01 28.62
N LYS A 819 -44.04 -19.39 27.39
CA LYS A 819 -45.14 -20.32 27.11
C LYS A 819 -44.73 -21.76 27.46
N ALA A 820 -45.68 -22.54 27.96
CA ALA A 820 -45.49 -23.97 28.15
C ALA A 820 -45.21 -24.67 26.79
N PRO A 821 -44.39 -25.74 26.75
CA PRO A 821 -44.13 -26.48 25.51
C PRO A 821 -45.37 -27.17 24.92
N GLY A 822 -46.43 -27.36 25.70
CA GLY A 822 -47.67 -27.99 25.25
C GLY A 822 -48.84 -27.77 26.21
N ASP A 823 -49.86 -28.61 26.11
CA ASP A 823 -51.06 -28.52 26.96
C ASP A 823 -50.70 -28.63 28.45
N THR A 824 -51.27 -27.74 29.25
CA THR A 824 -51.08 -27.65 30.71
C THR A 824 -52.25 -28.23 31.49
N ALA A 825 -53.34 -28.61 30.81
CA ALA A 825 -54.48 -29.24 31.43
C ALA A 825 -54.15 -30.65 31.93
N ASN A 826 -54.71 -31.03 33.09
CA ASN A 826 -54.60 -32.38 33.66
C ASN A 826 -53.15 -32.87 33.89
N ALA A 827 -52.24 -31.98 34.28
CA ALA A 827 -50.86 -32.33 34.64
C ALA A 827 -50.76 -33.33 35.82
N PHE A 828 -51.76 -33.29 36.71
CA PHE A 828 -51.88 -34.15 37.87
C PHE A 828 -53.27 -34.76 38.01
N LYS A 829 -53.35 -35.98 38.55
CA LYS A 829 -54.59 -36.67 38.90
C LYS A 829 -54.52 -37.30 40.29
N GLU A 830 -55.48 -36.95 41.13
CA GLU A 830 -55.66 -37.52 42.47
C GLU A 830 -57.00 -38.28 42.57
N LYS A 831 -57.03 -39.33 43.39
CA LYS A 831 -58.16 -40.27 43.51
C LYS A 831 -59.14 -39.90 44.62
#